data_AF-A0A1G3US91-F1
#
_entry.id   AF-A0A1G3US91-F1
#
_cell.length_a   1.000
_cell.length_b   1.000
_cell.length_c   1.000
_cell.angle_alpha   90.00
_cell.angle_beta   90.00
_cell.angle_gamma   90.00
#
_symmetry.space_group_name_H-M   'P 1'
#
loop_
_entity.id
_entity.type
_entity.pdbx_description
1 polymer ?
#
loop_
_entity_poly.entity_id
_entity_poly.type
_entity_poly.pdbx_seq_one_letter_code
_entity_poly.pdbx_strand_id
1 'polypeptide(L)'
;MASSEGIRVISTLPEGSSTGAWLIDLGGNGTLSPGPVSLTAGGKGYGPYYPGDTVTINDITPSNGYWLSHITADATVDAISGTSNLTYLSSTTLGSGIGQVTGIHGGGLWQAQDLGFDTYTETSLAFGGALTGAFFYHDFNSGLISENDITGLMGGTADLWTGSPSFTAMGVYSNPNNRTLWGIDAMGAGSGAGFSGIIGGTALNNTLEGAFIAIYIKPDGETGYLTSNNIAGLSYPGIGMWEVGGTITSVPMGSTSVLPSELAVLPSFPYGGGPYRYGENHSLIAGDIIGSYASDVGNFSATSLLDQNWGILRWSGGGAYSPTSPPPSNWNAVIGFTPGDNVYDPLLNYDFANAYGILNIAGSSWSGNELAGALDITNSKILTPTSLTTFLTGVILGTYNTADSTWQAISLGTWEETPLAYNGDLIADLNYNSFGNMIPASVIQGFTGGTTTALWDSTSNLTAIGAFSYGDDPGEGTPHLWYSYVTANDLISSGTTGYADFTTTGLWSNTVMTGSVAGIYITPPNGGTVTAGVLEGNISGNYYPAIGMWFVDNNPIATTAIKTEGISPSEIYDVDGLPNIGTGLLNAAWKGAFNGIEGPVGSIIGGYVTFPPNPVAPSYNAGTTNYLIKNFGLANAESLPWGIYELLLQNTSLPTPTSDNIFSGKPPDGVSPSTWSAVIGGEGVFGSDNVQDYGYWLATMNGTSWTDNGEITGTLGGNYLTLRHKGTIGGPIYGVSDQPTEGSGTWIAESVGTYEGAPLTFGGKIDYDSNGNGLYNDGDGILGVGDTIDGLVGGIQSPWSGANSLSLMGPYSASPLDAPYLWNAPIYSYDGNNATYPFTTYDGGAFWGLTGGVWKDGTIDAKVYSLFIDPSGNAGILKGSLAGAYYPELGMFEADGTWTPTVLETGLAPSLLGSGSLTSSNDLYFNSLTSGSGAFSAGDTIIGWSGLGWKYSIPTPARDWGIWQTLAEGIYTDTGSTSGNWSLALDYAAYDPNPPYSVIGISGTYTQGTQWSNERLAGTTLGYGADITASVPMTWISVGETIGSFNPTNPTNLTWQAVQTGAWIETNKFLTMAADTSPGGGQVKLTELNIPAYNVGQADLTGSRITTAGNSLSVNMTDVTFFAPSTGGVPKIWATGTVSGTYDVGALPGPLPAAVDLTGSNYTNASGLSATFTPNAWDTTNNKWGATVSGNGMVNSATIDFKGAAAGTLSGGSLGTITGGTAAGIVK
;
A
#
# COMPACT_ATOMS: atom_id res chain seq x y z
N MET A 1 27.61 -1.25 71.37
CA MET A 1 28.34 0.02 71.62
C MET A 1 29.55 0.04 70.68
N ALA A 2 29.99 1.23 70.27
CA ALA A 2 31.01 1.42 69.24
C ALA A 2 32.19 2.20 69.83
N SER A 3 33.43 1.82 69.50
CA SER A 3 34.65 2.56 69.85
C SER A 3 35.53 2.70 68.62
N SER A 4 36.08 3.90 68.40
CA SER A 4 36.80 4.28 67.18
C SER A 4 38.31 4.47 67.37
N GLU A 5 38.94 3.81 68.34
CA GLU A 5 40.38 3.92 68.55
C GLU A 5 41.16 2.88 67.72
N GLY A 6 42.27 3.31 67.13
CA GLY A 6 42.97 2.58 66.07
C GLY A 6 43.81 1.40 66.55
N ILE A 7 43.98 0.40 65.67
CA ILE A 7 45.02 -0.62 65.77
C ILE A 7 46.39 0.06 65.87
N ARG A 8 47.14 -0.20 66.94
CA ARG A 8 48.49 0.37 67.11
C ARG A 8 49.60 -0.53 66.57
N VAL A 9 49.41 -1.86 66.50
CA VAL A 9 50.41 -2.81 65.99
C VAL A 9 49.74 -4.10 65.48
N ILE A 10 50.03 -4.50 64.24
CA ILE A 10 50.00 -5.90 63.77
C ILE A 10 51.47 -6.31 63.63
N SER A 11 51.98 -7.22 64.47
CA SER A 11 53.41 -7.61 64.40
C SER A 11 53.64 -8.64 63.29
N THR A 12 54.61 -8.40 62.41
CA THR A 12 55.08 -9.40 61.44
C THR A 12 55.73 -10.59 62.13
N LEU A 13 55.52 -11.76 61.54
CA LEU A 13 56.09 -13.03 61.94
C LEU A 13 57.61 -13.06 61.67
N PRO A 14 58.44 -13.55 62.60
CA PRO A 14 59.78 -14.01 62.26
C PRO A 14 59.70 -15.11 61.20
N GLU A 15 60.68 -15.14 60.30
CA GLU A 15 60.81 -16.15 59.24
C GLU A 15 60.63 -17.58 59.82
N GLY A 16 59.50 -18.25 59.49
CA GLY A 16 59.16 -19.59 59.97
C GLY A 16 57.99 -19.71 60.96
N SER A 17 57.35 -18.62 61.40
CA SER A 17 56.11 -18.66 62.19
C SER A 17 54.85 -18.50 61.31
N SER A 18 53.69 -18.99 61.79
CA SER A 18 52.39 -18.98 61.08
C SER A 18 51.30 -18.16 61.79
N THR A 19 51.61 -17.52 62.92
CA THR A 19 50.63 -16.85 63.81
C THR A 19 51.12 -15.50 64.35
N GLY A 20 50.51 -14.38 63.93
CA GLY A 20 50.85 -13.01 64.37
C GLY A 20 50.14 -12.55 65.65
N ALA A 21 50.25 -11.25 65.96
CA ALA A 21 49.54 -10.64 67.09
C ALA A 21 48.97 -9.26 66.77
N TRP A 22 47.85 -8.89 67.42
CA TRP A 22 47.30 -7.54 67.42
C TRP A 22 47.06 -7.00 68.82
N LEU A 23 47.08 -5.67 68.93
CA LEU A 23 46.60 -4.91 70.09
C LEU A 23 45.68 -3.79 69.60
N ILE A 24 44.44 -3.81 70.08
CA ILE A 24 43.45 -2.76 69.85
C ILE A 24 43.12 -2.11 71.20
N ASP A 25 43.36 -0.81 71.30
CA ASP A 25 42.86 -0.02 72.43
C ASP A 25 41.41 0.37 72.12
N LEU A 26 40.52 0.13 73.07
CA LEU A 26 39.09 0.40 72.97
C LEU A 26 38.71 1.38 74.07
N GLY A 27 37.91 2.39 73.72
CA GLY A 27 37.40 3.36 74.69
C GLY A 27 36.06 3.92 74.27
N GLY A 28 35.19 4.21 75.23
CA GLY A 28 33.88 4.78 74.93
C GLY A 28 33.19 5.45 76.11
N ASN A 29 32.16 6.24 75.78
CA ASN A 29 31.28 6.91 76.74
C ASN A 29 30.00 6.08 76.94
N GLY A 30 29.60 5.85 78.19
CA GLY A 30 28.39 5.12 78.58
C GLY A 30 28.54 4.33 79.89
N THR A 31 27.45 4.10 80.60
CA THR A 31 27.41 3.21 81.78
C THR A 31 27.15 1.76 81.34
N LEU A 32 28.14 0.87 81.51
CA LEU A 32 27.96 -0.56 81.30
C LEU A 32 27.17 -1.14 82.49
N SER A 33 26.03 -1.79 82.20
CA SER A 33 25.30 -2.55 83.22
C SER A 33 25.94 -3.93 83.39
N PRO A 34 26.01 -4.49 84.62
CA PRO A 34 26.54 -5.84 84.80
C PRO A 34 25.75 -6.88 83.99
N GLY A 35 26.45 -7.65 83.15
CA GLY A 35 25.86 -8.62 82.23
C GLY A 35 26.60 -8.71 80.89
N PRO A 36 26.09 -9.54 79.94
CA PRO A 36 26.70 -9.72 78.63
C PRO A 36 26.62 -8.45 77.78
N VAL A 37 27.72 -8.17 77.08
CA VAL A 37 27.95 -7.01 76.23
C VAL A 37 28.50 -7.46 74.89
N SER A 38 27.86 -7.02 73.81
CA SER A 38 28.36 -7.15 72.45
C SER A 38 28.88 -5.80 71.96
N LEU A 39 30.13 -5.77 71.47
CA LEU A 39 30.77 -4.57 70.91
C LEU A 39 31.27 -4.89 69.51
N THR A 40 31.32 -3.86 68.67
CA THR A 40 32.03 -3.92 67.39
C THR A 40 32.99 -2.74 67.34
N ALA A 41 34.24 -3.02 67.02
CA ALA A 41 35.27 -2.03 66.78
C ALA A 41 35.81 -2.19 65.36
N GLY A 42 36.27 -1.12 64.75
CA GLY A 42 36.81 -1.18 63.40
C GLY A 42 37.30 0.17 62.92
N GLY A 43 38.04 0.14 61.81
CA GLY A 43 38.59 1.34 61.21
C GLY A 43 39.54 1.05 60.06
N LYS A 44 40.23 2.09 59.60
CA LYS A 44 41.34 1.96 58.66
C LYS A 44 42.56 1.38 59.39
N GLY A 45 43.21 0.40 58.76
CA GLY A 45 44.49 -0.14 59.22
C GLY A 45 45.66 0.71 58.72
N TYR A 46 46.82 0.55 59.37
CA TYR A 46 48.10 1.03 58.86
C TYR A 46 49.07 -0.16 58.84
N GLY A 47 49.72 -0.41 57.70
CA GLY A 47 50.68 -1.48 57.54
C GLY A 47 51.93 -1.26 58.41
N PRO A 48 52.75 -2.31 58.65
CA PRO A 48 53.95 -2.21 59.47
C PRO A 48 54.99 -1.26 58.83
N TYR A 49 55.60 -0.43 59.67
CA TYR A 49 56.70 0.47 59.31
C TYR A 49 58.00 -0.33 59.12
N TYR A 50 58.67 -0.20 57.96
CA TYR A 50 59.99 -0.80 57.72
C TYR A 50 61.10 0.08 58.33
N PRO A 51 62.08 -0.49 59.07
CA PRO A 51 63.22 0.27 59.55
C PRO A 51 64.16 0.61 58.38
N GLY A 52 63.96 1.78 57.79
CA GLY A 52 64.75 2.30 56.66
C GLY A 52 64.12 3.49 55.93
N ASP A 53 62.81 3.68 56.05
CA ASP A 53 62.11 4.82 55.44
C ASP A 53 62.38 6.11 56.22
N THR A 54 62.99 7.10 55.56
CA THR A 54 63.07 8.47 56.09
C THR A 54 61.89 9.27 55.58
N VAL A 55 60.82 9.39 56.36
CA VAL A 55 59.68 10.22 55.98
C VAL A 55 59.04 10.93 57.19
N THR A 56 58.81 12.23 57.03
CA THR A 56 58.12 13.16 57.93
C THR A 56 56.61 12.87 58.03
N ILE A 57 55.99 13.25 59.15
CA ILE A 57 54.59 13.01 59.60
C ILE A 57 53.48 13.40 58.58
N ASN A 58 53.81 13.98 57.42
CA ASN A 58 52.84 14.45 56.41
C ASN A 58 52.76 13.60 55.13
N ASP A 59 53.50 12.50 55.00
CA ASP A 59 53.48 11.63 53.81
C ASP A 59 52.75 10.29 54.06
N ILE A 60 51.74 10.32 54.94
CA ILE A 60 50.79 9.22 55.10
C ILE A 60 49.86 9.25 53.89
N THR A 61 50.22 8.57 52.81
CA THR A 61 49.24 8.24 51.77
C THR A 61 48.25 7.22 52.37
N PRO A 62 46.95 7.51 52.43
CA PRO A 62 45.96 6.63 53.05
C PRO A 62 45.58 5.49 52.11
N SER A 63 46.15 4.28 52.28
CA SER A 63 45.53 3.01 51.83
C SER A 63 46.28 1.79 52.36
N ASN A 64 46.08 1.44 53.64
CA ASN A 64 46.59 0.19 54.23
C ASN A 64 45.47 -0.57 54.94
N GLY A 65 44.49 -1.07 54.17
CA GLY A 65 43.49 -2.03 54.64
C GLY A 65 42.44 -1.54 55.64
N TYR A 66 41.49 -2.42 55.94
CA TYR A 66 40.36 -2.21 56.84
C TYR A 66 40.31 -3.35 57.85
N TRP A 67 39.87 -3.08 59.08
CA TRP A 67 39.69 -4.13 60.08
C TRP A 67 38.37 -3.97 60.82
N LEU A 68 37.85 -5.10 61.29
CA LEU A 68 36.64 -5.20 62.08
C LEU A 68 36.82 -6.27 63.15
N SER A 69 36.50 -5.94 64.41
CA SER A 69 36.59 -6.85 65.55
C SER A 69 35.21 -6.97 66.22
N HIS A 70 34.63 -8.16 66.20
CA HIS A 70 33.39 -8.49 66.92
C HIS A 70 33.73 -9.02 68.31
N ILE A 71 33.30 -8.31 69.34
CA ILE A 71 33.66 -8.58 70.72
C ILE A 71 32.42 -9.07 71.48
N THR A 72 32.58 -10.23 72.10
CA THR A 72 31.62 -10.79 73.07
C THR A 72 32.26 -10.75 74.44
N ALA A 73 31.75 -9.91 75.34
CA ALA A 73 32.30 -9.71 76.67
C ALA A 73 31.22 -9.71 77.74
N ASP A 74 31.62 -9.90 79.00
CA ASP A 74 30.77 -9.69 80.17
C ASP A 74 31.30 -8.49 80.96
N ALA A 75 30.41 -7.54 81.26
CA ALA A 75 30.68 -6.45 82.18
C ALA A 75 30.31 -6.88 83.61
N THR A 76 31.24 -6.71 84.55
CA THR A 76 31.00 -6.83 86.00
C THR A 76 30.88 -5.43 86.61
N VAL A 77 30.91 -5.24 87.93
CA VAL A 77 30.70 -3.92 88.54
C VAL A 77 31.77 -2.88 88.13
N ASP A 78 33.03 -3.30 87.90
CA ASP A 78 34.15 -2.38 87.57
C ASP A 78 35.04 -2.85 86.39
N ALA A 79 34.78 -4.02 85.80
CA ALA A 79 35.62 -4.62 84.75
C ALA A 79 34.80 -5.15 83.57
N ILE A 80 35.41 -5.18 82.39
CA ILE A 80 34.91 -5.85 81.19
C ILE A 80 35.91 -6.92 80.76
N SER A 81 35.46 -8.13 80.50
CA SER A 81 36.31 -9.21 79.99
C SER A 81 35.58 -10.08 78.98
N GLY A 82 36.25 -10.51 77.92
CA GLY A 82 35.60 -11.26 76.84
C GLY A 82 36.55 -11.79 75.78
N THR A 83 35.98 -12.20 74.67
CA THR A 83 36.68 -12.64 73.46
C THR A 83 36.35 -11.74 72.29
N SER A 84 37.28 -11.60 71.36
CA SER A 84 37.09 -10.89 70.09
C SER A 84 37.29 -11.81 68.90
N ASN A 85 36.69 -11.46 67.76
CA ASN A 85 36.96 -12.06 66.47
C ASN A 85 37.33 -10.95 65.49
N LEU A 86 38.61 -10.86 65.14
CA LEU A 86 39.18 -9.86 64.25
C LEU A 86 39.18 -10.38 62.81
N THR A 87 38.72 -9.53 61.88
CA THR A 87 38.92 -9.64 60.44
C THR A 87 39.71 -8.43 59.96
N TYR A 88 40.73 -8.63 59.13
CA TYR A 88 41.52 -7.58 58.47
C TYR A 88 41.57 -7.83 56.97
N LEU A 89 41.31 -6.82 56.15
CA LEU A 89 41.38 -6.91 54.70
C LEU A 89 42.31 -5.82 54.18
N SER A 90 43.41 -6.20 53.54
CA SER A 90 44.30 -5.31 52.80
C SER A 90 44.13 -5.51 51.29
N SER A 91 44.88 -4.75 50.47
CA SER A 91 44.88 -4.94 49.02
C SER A 91 45.51 -6.28 48.58
N THR A 92 46.17 -7.00 49.50
CA THR A 92 46.92 -8.23 49.18
C THR A 92 46.64 -9.39 50.14
N THR A 93 46.02 -9.18 51.30
CA THR A 93 45.83 -10.21 52.34
C THR A 93 44.47 -10.13 53.03
N LEU A 94 43.93 -11.30 53.40
CA LEU A 94 42.81 -11.46 54.32
C LEU A 94 43.33 -12.06 55.63
N GLY A 95 43.23 -11.29 56.70
CA GLY A 95 43.62 -11.64 58.05
C GLY A 95 42.41 -12.03 58.91
N SER A 96 42.58 -13.03 59.79
CA SER A 96 41.58 -13.39 60.80
C SER A 96 42.22 -13.86 62.10
N GLY A 97 41.52 -13.69 63.23
CA GLY A 97 41.95 -14.28 64.50
C GLY A 97 40.98 -14.07 65.67
N ILE A 98 41.18 -14.84 66.74
CA ILE A 98 40.43 -14.67 68.01
C ILE A 98 41.30 -14.02 69.09
N GLY A 99 40.80 -12.99 69.77
CA GLY A 99 41.53 -12.28 70.83
C GLY A 99 40.84 -12.35 72.19
N GLN A 100 41.52 -11.82 73.21
CA GLN A 100 41.01 -11.63 74.56
C GLN A 100 40.81 -10.14 74.82
N VAL A 101 39.62 -9.78 75.30
CA VAL A 101 39.29 -8.42 75.67
C VAL A 101 39.34 -8.29 77.18
N THR A 102 40.08 -7.30 77.69
CA THR A 102 40.14 -6.98 79.13
C THR A 102 40.12 -5.48 79.34
N GLY A 103 39.32 -4.98 80.27
CA GLY A 103 39.15 -3.56 80.49
C GLY A 103 38.50 -3.20 81.82
N ILE A 104 38.37 -1.90 82.06
CA ILE A 104 37.74 -1.29 83.24
C ILE A 104 36.63 -0.34 82.81
N HIS A 105 35.60 -0.18 83.65
CA HIS A 105 34.56 0.83 83.42
C HIS A 105 34.11 1.48 84.72
N GLY A 106 33.73 2.75 84.64
CA GLY A 106 33.30 3.55 85.80
C GLY A 106 33.07 5.02 85.44
N GLY A 107 32.11 5.67 86.10
CA GLY A 107 31.86 7.10 85.92
C GLY A 107 31.33 7.53 84.54
N GLY A 108 30.72 6.61 83.79
CA GLY A 108 30.23 6.87 82.43
C GLY A 108 31.30 6.76 81.34
N LEU A 109 32.48 6.22 81.67
CA LEU A 109 33.56 5.91 80.74
C LEU A 109 33.95 4.43 80.87
N TRP A 110 34.38 3.83 79.77
CA TRP A 110 34.99 2.51 79.78
C TRP A 110 36.20 2.46 78.85
N GLN A 111 37.17 1.63 79.19
CA GLN A 111 38.37 1.36 78.41
C GLN A 111 38.68 -0.13 78.44
N ALA A 112 39.02 -0.70 77.30
CA ALA A 112 39.42 -2.11 77.18
C ALA A 112 40.57 -2.26 76.19
N GLN A 113 41.30 -3.36 76.31
CA GLN A 113 42.29 -3.77 75.34
C GLN A 113 41.86 -5.11 74.78
N ASP A 114 41.90 -5.23 73.46
CA ASP A 114 41.72 -6.48 72.73
C ASP A 114 43.08 -6.95 72.23
N LEU A 115 43.53 -8.09 72.76
CA LEU A 115 44.82 -8.71 72.48
C LEU A 115 44.63 -10.11 71.92
N GLY A 116 45.03 -10.33 70.67
CA GLY A 116 45.16 -11.66 70.07
C GLY A 116 46.63 -12.00 69.84
N PHE A 117 47.20 -12.89 70.64
CA PHE A 117 48.60 -13.32 70.50
C PHE A 117 48.63 -14.78 70.01
N ASP A 118 49.43 -15.08 68.98
CA ASP A 118 49.52 -16.39 68.31
C ASP A 118 48.19 -16.93 67.74
N THR A 119 47.20 -16.07 67.54
CA THR A 119 45.87 -16.43 67.00
C THR A 119 45.56 -15.74 65.68
N TYR A 120 46.38 -14.77 65.26
CA TYR A 120 46.21 -14.04 64.02
C TYR A 120 46.83 -14.80 62.85
N THR A 121 46.07 -14.99 61.78
CA THR A 121 46.55 -15.63 60.54
C THR A 121 46.26 -14.71 59.37
N GLU A 122 47.21 -14.59 58.44
CA GLU A 122 47.02 -13.89 57.16
C GLU A 122 47.08 -14.89 56.02
N THR A 123 46.11 -14.79 55.11
CA THR A 123 46.08 -15.55 53.86
C THR A 123 46.18 -14.58 52.71
N SER A 124 47.08 -14.82 51.77
CA SER A 124 47.18 -14.00 50.56
C SER A 124 45.88 -14.05 49.75
N LEU A 125 45.47 -12.90 49.22
CA LEU A 125 44.36 -12.82 48.30
C LEU A 125 44.77 -13.42 46.94
N ALA A 126 43.92 -14.28 46.39
CA ALA A 126 44.04 -14.76 45.01
C ALA A 126 43.52 -13.70 44.02
N PHE A 127 42.56 -12.89 44.46
CA PHE A 127 42.09 -11.70 43.75
C PHE A 127 41.67 -10.62 44.76
N GLY A 128 41.79 -9.35 44.36
CA GLY A 128 41.41 -8.21 45.18
C GLY A 128 40.99 -7.00 44.33
N GLY A 129 40.21 -6.11 44.92
CA GLY A 129 39.70 -4.93 44.24
C GLY A 129 39.43 -3.75 45.17
N ALA A 130 39.45 -2.55 44.60
CA ALA A 130 39.03 -1.32 45.23
C ALA A 130 37.53 -1.08 44.99
N LEU A 131 36.88 -0.54 46.01
CA LEU A 131 35.46 -0.24 46.02
C LEU A 131 35.27 1.25 46.29
N THR A 132 34.63 1.97 45.37
CA THR A 132 34.29 3.39 45.52
C THR A 132 32.87 3.65 45.07
N GLY A 133 32.04 4.26 45.92
CA GLY A 133 30.63 4.45 45.62
C GLY A 133 29.93 5.42 46.55
N ALA A 134 28.60 5.44 46.44
CA ALA A 134 27.74 6.32 47.22
C ALA A 134 26.44 5.63 47.67
N PHE A 135 25.80 6.24 48.65
CA PHE A 135 24.39 6.05 48.94
C PHE A 135 23.53 6.99 48.11
N PHE A 136 22.35 6.49 47.75
CA PHE A 136 21.42 7.15 46.85
C PHE A 136 20.07 7.40 47.52
N TYR A 137 19.39 8.46 47.08
CA TYR A 137 18.00 8.74 47.46
C TYR A 137 17.21 9.30 46.29
N HIS A 138 15.91 9.00 46.24
CA HIS A 138 14.98 9.61 45.29
C HIS A 138 14.51 10.99 45.76
N ASP A 139 14.67 11.99 44.88
CA ASP A 139 14.12 13.33 44.96
C ASP A 139 13.16 13.57 43.80
N PHE A 140 12.01 14.20 44.06
CA PHE A 140 10.98 14.40 43.04
C PHE A 140 11.36 15.40 41.93
N ASN A 141 12.32 16.30 42.18
CA ASN A 141 12.73 17.32 41.21
C ASN A 141 13.97 16.89 40.43
N SER A 142 14.84 16.12 41.08
CA SER A 142 16.18 15.81 40.60
C SER A 142 16.47 14.31 40.47
N GLY A 143 15.48 13.44 40.72
CA GLY A 143 15.56 12.02 40.45
C GLY A 143 16.40 11.30 41.50
N LEU A 144 17.21 10.33 41.09
CA LEU A 144 18.08 9.61 42.02
C LEU A 144 19.39 10.40 42.24
N ILE A 145 19.64 10.82 43.48
CA ILE A 145 20.78 11.67 43.85
C ILE A 145 21.75 10.89 44.75
N SER A 146 23.05 10.98 44.44
CA SER A 146 24.13 10.53 45.31
C SER A 146 24.37 11.54 46.44
N GLU A 147 24.42 11.09 47.70
CA GLU A 147 24.56 12.02 48.84
C GLU A 147 25.77 11.75 49.73
N ASN A 148 26.12 10.47 49.96
CA ASN A 148 27.15 10.13 50.94
C ASN A 148 28.03 8.97 50.45
N ASP A 149 29.31 8.99 50.82
CA ASP A 149 30.30 8.03 50.30
C ASP A 149 30.25 6.67 51.02
N ILE A 150 30.47 5.62 50.23
CA ILE A 150 30.77 4.27 50.71
C ILE A 150 31.99 3.75 49.94
N THR A 151 33.04 3.38 50.66
CA THR A 151 34.33 2.97 50.06
C THR A 151 34.88 1.76 50.79
N GLY A 152 35.70 0.95 50.12
CA GLY A 152 36.24 -0.27 50.72
C GLY A 152 37.25 -1.02 49.86
N LEU A 153 37.55 -2.23 50.30
CA LEU A 153 38.26 -3.24 49.53
C LEU A 153 37.39 -4.49 49.42
N MET A 154 37.62 -5.28 48.38
CA MET A 154 37.11 -6.64 48.25
C MET A 154 38.25 -7.61 47.97
N GLY A 155 38.13 -8.87 48.40
CA GLY A 155 39.09 -9.90 48.06
C GLY A 155 38.67 -11.31 48.46
N GLY A 156 39.21 -12.30 47.75
CA GLY A 156 39.03 -13.73 48.05
C GLY A 156 40.35 -14.48 48.05
N THR A 157 40.42 -15.55 48.84
CA THR A 157 41.65 -16.36 49.02
C THR A 157 41.71 -17.59 48.10
N ALA A 158 40.59 -17.94 47.45
CA ALA A 158 40.52 -18.99 46.44
C ALA A 158 40.61 -18.42 45.02
N ASP A 159 41.13 -19.21 44.08
CA ASP A 159 41.28 -18.80 42.68
C ASP A 159 39.92 -18.41 42.06
N LEU A 160 39.89 -17.21 41.47
CA LEU A 160 38.68 -16.57 40.93
C LEU A 160 38.00 -17.41 39.85
N TRP A 161 38.79 -18.25 39.17
CA TRP A 161 38.36 -19.02 37.98
C TRP A 161 37.90 -20.45 38.30
N THR A 162 37.90 -20.85 39.58
CA THR A 162 37.56 -22.23 39.97
C THR A 162 36.35 -22.27 40.91
N GLY A 163 35.27 -22.92 40.47
CA GLY A 163 34.03 -23.03 41.25
C GLY A 163 33.34 -21.67 41.44
N SER A 164 32.76 -21.45 42.63
CA SER A 164 32.15 -20.17 43.01
C SER A 164 32.84 -19.62 44.28
N PRO A 165 34.05 -19.04 44.16
CA PRO A 165 34.84 -18.62 45.30
C PRO A 165 34.12 -17.53 46.11
N SER A 166 34.25 -17.62 47.44
CA SER A 166 33.75 -16.58 48.34
C SER A 166 34.67 -15.36 48.34
N PHE A 167 34.09 -14.18 48.50
CA PHE A 167 34.83 -12.94 48.74
C PHE A 167 34.40 -12.28 50.05
N THR A 168 35.28 -11.47 50.61
CA THR A 168 34.99 -10.54 51.71
C THR A 168 35.19 -9.13 51.18
N ALA A 169 34.25 -8.25 51.45
CA ALA A 169 34.39 -6.82 51.20
C ALA A 169 34.09 -6.02 52.47
N MET A 170 34.92 -5.03 52.76
CA MET A 170 34.74 -4.17 53.92
C MET A 170 35.37 -2.81 53.72
N GLY A 171 34.87 -1.83 54.45
CA GLY A 171 35.40 -0.48 54.36
C GLY A 171 34.70 0.53 55.25
N VAL A 172 34.81 1.79 54.86
CA VAL A 172 34.23 2.93 55.59
C VAL A 172 33.10 3.57 54.80
N TYR A 173 32.13 4.12 55.52
CA TYR A 173 31.01 4.82 54.93
C TYR A 173 30.52 5.98 55.80
N SER A 174 29.83 6.92 55.16
CA SER A 174 29.02 7.95 55.81
C SER A 174 27.57 7.78 55.37
N ASN A 175 26.60 7.75 56.29
CA ASN A 175 25.18 7.74 55.94
C ASN A 175 24.32 8.37 57.06
N PRO A 176 24.53 9.66 57.39
CA PRO A 176 23.82 10.32 58.48
C PRO A 176 22.31 10.42 58.24
N ASN A 177 21.87 10.33 56.98
CA ASN A 177 20.48 10.49 56.56
C ASN A 177 19.75 9.15 56.35
N ASN A 178 20.35 8.02 56.76
CA ASN A 178 19.77 6.67 56.64
C ASN A 178 19.26 6.34 55.22
N ARG A 179 20.04 6.68 54.20
CA ARG A 179 19.75 6.32 52.82
C ARG A 179 19.78 4.81 52.65
N THR A 180 18.80 4.28 51.92
CA THR A 180 18.50 2.85 51.90
C THR A 180 18.93 2.14 50.61
N LEU A 181 19.51 2.87 49.66
CA LEU A 181 20.05 2.34 48.41
C LEU A 181 21.53 2.70 48.33
N TRP A 182 22.38 1.77 47.91
CA TRP A 182 23.81 1.97 47.75
C TRP A 182 24.33 1.32 46.47
N GLY A 183 25.40 1.88 45.93
CA GLY A 183 26.05 1.38 44.73
C GLY A 183 27.52 1.81 44.70
N ILE A 184 28.37 0.88 44.31
CA ILE A 184 29.82 0.95 44.40
C ILE A 184 30.41 0.42 43.11
N ASP A 185 31.33 1.19 42.53
CA ASP A 185 32.15 0.73 41.43
C ASP A 185 33.23 -0.21 41.99
N ALA A 186 33.35 -1.37 41.36
CA ALA A 186 34.23 -2.45 41.77
C ALA A 186 35.27 -2.71 40.69
N MET A 187 36.52 -2.39 41.00
CA MET A 187 37.66 -2.58 40.09
C MET A 187 38.71 -3.43 40.77
N GLY A 188 39.15 -4.50 40.12
CA GLY A 188 40.10 -5.41 40.74
C GLY A 188 40.93 -6.21 39.76
N ALA A 189 41.85 -6.98 40.34
CA ALA A 189 42.76 -7.84 39.61
C ALA A 189 43.08 -9.10 40.41
N GLY A 190 43.43 -10.18 39.71
CA GLY A 190 43.81 -11.46 40.31
C GLY A 190 44.43 -12.39 39.28
N SER A 191 45.52 -13.07 39.63
CA SER A 191 46.23 -14.00 38.73
C SER A 191 46.59 -13.44 37.34
N GLY A 192 46.84 -12.12 37.24
CA GLY A 192 47.15 -11.42 35.98
C GLY A 192 45.94 -10.95 35.16
N ALA A 193 44.73 -11.29 35.58
CA ALA A 193 43.49 -10.80 34.98
C ALA A 193 43.04 -9.48 35.63
N GLY A 194 42.23 -8.70 34.91
CA GLY A 194 41.54 -7.51 35.42
C GLY A 194 40.02 -7.67 35.36
N PHE A 195 39.30 -7.03 36.28
CA PHE A 195 37.84 -6.90 36.20
C PHE A 195 37.38 -5.50 36.60
N SER A 196 36.27 -5.04 35.99
CA SER A 196 35.63 -3.76 36.28
C SER A 196 34.11 -3.89 36.20
N GLY A 197 33.41 -3.37 37.21
CA GLY A 197 31.98 -3.54 37.35
C GLY A 197 31.40 -2.79 38.53
N ILE A 198 30.26 -3.28 39.03
CA ILE A 198 29.45 -2.61 40.04
C ILE A 198 28.96 -3.64 41.06
N ILE A 199 28.97 -3.25 42.32
CA ILE A 199 28.31 -3.92 43.44
C ILE A 199 27.32 -2.94 44.09
N GLY A 200 26.08 -3.36 44.33
CA GLY A 200 25.07 -2.47 44.91
C GLY A 200 23.81 -3.19 45.35
N GLY A 201 22.96 -2.49 46.09
CA GLY A 201 21.69 -3.01 46.59
C GLY A 201 21.09 -2.16 47.70
N THR A 202 20.50 -2.80 48.71
CA THR A 202 19.73 -2.15 49.77
C THR A 202 20.51 -2.06 51.08
N ALA A 203 20.19 -1.03 51.87
CA ALA A 203 20.76 -0.77 53.18
C ALA A 203 19.64 -0.47 54.19
N LEU A 204 19.10 -1.50 54.83
CA LEU A 204 17.98 -1.38 55.77
C LEU A 204 18.31 -2.02 57.11
N ASN A 205 17.95 -1.35 58.21
CA ASN A 205 18.11 -1.87 59.57
C ASN A 205 19.54 -2.39 59.88
N ASN A 206 20.56 -1.67 59.42
CA ASN A 206 21.98 -2.05 59.51
C ASN A 206 22.36 -3.33 58.75
N THR A 207 21.50 -3.82 57.86
CA THR A 207 21.76 -4.94 56.95
C THR A 207 22.06 -4.39 55.57
N LEU A 208 23.05 -4.96 54.91
CA LEU A 208 23.39 -4.70 53.52
C LEU A 208 23.05 -5.94 52.70
N GLU A 209 22.24 -5.78 51.67
CA GLU A 209 21.98 -6.79 50.65
C GLU A 209 22.40 -6.23 49.29
N GLY A 210 22.89 -7.08 48.39
CA GLY A 210 23.27 -6.62 47.07
C GLY A 210 23.50 -7.71 46.03
N ALA A 211 23.84 -7.22 44.85
CA ALA A 211 24.33 -8.00 43.73
C ALA A 211 25.62 -7.38 43.18
N PHE A 212 26.41 -8.16 42.46
CA PHE A 212 27.65 -7.75 41.81
C PHE A 212 27.65 -8.22 40.37
N ILE A 213 28.13 -7.35 39.47
CA ILE A 213 28.41 -7.70 38.08
C ILE A 213 29.64 -6.97 37.57
N ALA A 214 30.52 -7.65 36.84
CA ALA A 214 31.73 -7.05 36.27
C ALA A 214 32.18 -7.73 34.98
N ILE A 215 32.78 -6.98 34.06
CA ILE A 215 33.51 -7.55 32.91
C ILE A 215 34.90 -7.98 33.38
N TYR A 216 35.41 -9.12 32.91
CA TYR A 216 36.78 -9.57 33.15
C TYR A 216 37.55 -9.84 31.86
N ILE A 217 38.88 -9.70 31.91
CA ILE A 217 39.81 -10.18 30.87
C ILE A 217 40.98 -10.91 31.54
N LYS A 218 41.25 -12.15 31.10
CA LYS A 218 42.38 -12.98 31.53
C LYS A 218 43.65 -12.68 30.72
N PRO A 219 44.85 -13.06 31.22
CA PRO A 219 46.12 -12.85 30.51
C PRO A 219 46.22 -13.48 29.12
N ASP A 220 45.46 -14.54 28.86
CA ASP A 220 45.41 -15.26 27.58
C ASP A 220 44.40 -14.65 26.59
N GLY A 221 43.71 -13.58 26.98
CA GLY A 221 42.70 -12.90 26.19
C GLY A 221 41.27 -13.44 26.39
N GLU A 222 41.06 -14.49 27.19
CA GLU A 222 39.71 -14.94 27.51
C GLU A 222 38.96 -13.84 28.28
N THR A 223 37.72 -13.57 27.88
CA THR A 223 36.88 -12.53 28.48
C THR A 223 35.46 -13.06 28.75
N GLY A 224 34.78 -12.42 29.69
CA GLY A 224 33.44 -12.75 30.11
C GLY A 224 32.97 -11.81 31.21
N TYR A 225 31.98 -12.24 31.99
CA TYR A 225 31.51 -11.48 33.14
C TYR A 225 31.57 -12.28 34.45
N LEU A 226 31.70 -11.56 35.56
CA LEU A 226 31.59 -12.05 36.92
C LEU A 226 30.22 -11.65 37.46
N THR A 227 29.57 -12.53 38.22
CA THR A 227 28.28 -12.23 38.85
C THR A 227 28.18 -12.78 40.28
N SER A 228 27.41 -12.10 41.12
CA SER A 228 27.00 -12.56 42.45
C SER A 228 25.61 -12.01 42.79
N ASN A 229 24.69 -12.89 43.22
CA ASN A 229 23.32 -12.52 43.60
C ASN A 229 23.00 -12.86 45.07
N ASN A 230 24.04 -13.16 45.87
CA ASN A 230 23.91 -13.59 47.26
C ASN A 230 24.77 -12.75 48.21
N ILE A 231 24.90 -11.45 47.92
CA ILE A 231 25.70 -10.55 48.72
C ILE A 231 24.88 -10.13 49.93
N ALA A 232 25.39 -10.44 51.11
CA ALA A 232 24.77 -10.07 52.36
C ALA A 232 25.84 -9.61 53.36
N GLY A 233 25.46 -8.70 54.25
CA GLY A 233 26.36 -8.16 55.24
C GLY A 233 25.70 -7.16 56.19
N LEU A 234 26.54 -6.44 56.92
CA LEU A 234 26.14 -5.53 57.97
C LEU A 234 26.82 -4.17 57.81
N SER A 235 26.11 -3.12 58.19
CA SER A 235 26.66 -1.79 58.38
C SER A 235 26.73 -1.44 59.87
N TYR A 236 27.75 -0.69 60.26
CA TYR A 236 28.06 -0.35 61.65
C TYR A 236 28.06 1.18 61.84
N PRO A 237 26.89 1.84 61.98
CA PRO A 237 26.80 3.30 61.99
C PRO A 237 27.63 3.96 63.09
N GLY A 238 27.77 3.29 64.24
CA GLY A 238 28.51 3.83 65.38
C GLY A 238 30.02 3.99 65.14
N ILE A 239 30.58 3.31 64.13
CA ILE A 239 32.00 3.38 63.75
C ILE A 239 32.20 3.72 62.26
N GLY A 240 31.13 3.93 61.50
CA GLY A 240 31.18 4.21 60.06
C GLY A 240 31.84 3.09 59.24
N MET A 241 31.73 1.82 59.68
CA MET A 241 32.32 0.66 59.00
C MET A 241 31.25 -0.25 58.41
N TRP A 242 31.55 -0.94 57.33
CA TRP A 242 30.64 -1.92 56.73
C TRP A 242 31.40 -3.19 56.32
N GLU A 243 30.69 -4.31 56.24
CA GLU A 243 31.19 -5.56 55.69
C GLU A 243 30.10 -6.29 54.91
N VAL A 244 30.46 -6.93 53.81
CA VAL A 244 29.62 -7.88 53.07
C VAL A 244 30.45 -9.07 52.60
N GLY A 245 29.78 -10.18 52.36
CA GLY A 245 30.36 -11.34 51.70
C GLY A 245 29.36 -11.96 50.73
N GLY A 246 29.88 -12.80 49.86
CA GLY A 246 29.11 -13.53 48.88
C GLY A 246 29.99 -14.48 48.09
N THR A 247 29.44 -15.10 47.05
CA THR A 247 30.19 -15.96 46.13
C THR A 247 30.16 -15.37 44.73
N ILE A 248 31.31 -15.36 44.05
CA ILE A 248 31.42 -14.89 42.67
C ILE A 248 31.37 -16.10 41.73
N THR A 249 30.68 -15.96 40.61
CA THR A 249 30.68 -16.91 39.52
C THR A 249 31.20 -16.23 38.26
N SER A 250 32.17 -16.84 37.57
CA SER A 250 32.67 -16.37 36.28
C SER A 250 31.95 -17.07 35.13
N VAL A 251 31.50 -16.31 34.14
CA VAL A 251 30.88 -16.83 32.92
C VAL A 251 31.73 -16.41 31.72
N PRO A 252 32.42 -17.36 31.04
CA PRO A 252 33.23 -17.06 29.87
C PRO A 252 32.35 -16.81 28.64
N MET A 253 32.66 -15.74 27.90
CA MET A 253 31.92 -15.31 26.72
C MET A 253 32.74 -15.36 25.42
N GLY A 254 34.08 -15.42 25.52
CA GLY A 254 34.94 -15.54 24.35
C GLY A 254 36.34 -15.02 24.61
N SER A 255 36.93 -14.41 23.58
CA SER A 255 38.25 -13.78 23.65
C SER A 255 38.20 -12.37 23.07
N THR A 256 39.07 -11.49 23.56
CA THR A 256 39.18 -10.08 23.11
C THR A 256 40.64 -9.71 22.79
N SER A 257 40.80 -8.66 22.00
CA SER A 257 42.09 -8.02 21.74
C SER A 257 42.50 -6.98 22.79
N VAL A 258 41.57 -6.59 23.67
CA VAL A 258 41.80 -5.64 24.77
C VAL A 258 42.69 -6.28 25.83
N LEU A 259 43.68 -5.54 26.34
CA LEU A 259 44.60 -6.06 27.35
C LEU A 259 43.99 -5.99 28.76
N PRO A 260 44.27 -6.95 29.66
CA PRO A 260 43.79 -6.89 31.05
C PRO A 260 44.15 -5.59 31.79
N SER A 261 45.28 -4.98 31.47
CA SER A 261 45.70 -3.69 32.04
C SER A 261 44.81 -2.52 31.64
N GLU A 262 44.12 -2.60 30.49
CA GLU A 262 43.21 -1.55 30.01
C GLU A 262 41.88 -1.54 30.79
N LEU A 263 41.57 -2.62 31.54
CA LEU A 263 40.47 -2.65 32.52
C LEU A 263 40.80 -1.96 33.84
N ALA A 264 42.08 -1.96 34.24
CA ALA A 264 42.50 -1.65 35.60
C ALA A 264 42.93 -0.19 35.86
N VAL A 265 42.93 0.69 34.84
CA VAL A 265 43.71 1.96 34.85
C VAL A 265 42.90 3.25 35.06
N LEU A 266 41.61 3.22 35.41
CA LEU A 266 40.82 4.47 35.56
C LEU A 266 40.18 4.63 36.94
N PRO A 267 40.52 5.67 37.73
CA PRO A 267 39.73 6.04 38.89
C PRO A 267 38.46 6.73 38.38
N SER A 268 37.29 6.20 38.72
CA SER A 268 35.94 6.61 38.27
C SER A 268 35.64 6.34 36.80
N PHE A 269 34.42 5.86 36.50
CA PHE A 269 33.82 5.85 35.16
C PHE A 269 34.08 7.21 34.47
N PRO A 270 35.03 7.33 33.54
CA PRO A 270 35.32 8.63 32.95
C PRO A 270 34.43 8.80 31.72
N TYR A 271 33.78 9.95 31.67
CA TYR A 271 33.36 10.59 30.43
C TYR A 271 34.56 10.67 29.46
N GLY A 272 34.65 9.71 28.53
CA GLY A 272 35.46 9.77 27.30
C GLY A 272 36.83 9.07 27.30
N GLY A 273 36.96 8.04 26.46
CA GLY A 273 38.24 7.63 25.84
C GLY A 273 38.77 6.21 26.06
N GLY A 274 38.07 5.33 26.79
CA GLY A 274 38.47 3.93 27.01
C GLY A 274 37.98 2.93 25.94
N PRO A 275 38.39 1.65 25.98
CA PRO A 275 37.99 0.60 25.02
C PRO A 275 36.54 0.08 25.23
N TYR A 276 35.63 0.94 25.71
CA TYR A 276 34.26 0.59 26.07
C TYR A 276 33.24 1.31 25.19
N ARG A 277 32.10 0.66 24.96
CA ARG A 277 30.87 1.34 24.48
C ARG A 277 30.06 1.83 25.68
N TYR A 278 29.51 3.04 25.59
CA TYR A 278 28.72 3.69 26.64
C TYR A 278 27.44 4.31 26.07
N GLY A 279 26.37 4.42 26.87
CA GLY A 279 25.14 5.11 26.47
C GLY A 279 24.30 5.50 27.68
N GLU A 280 23.69 6.68 27.61
CA GLU A 280 22.75 7.23 28.60
C GLU A 280 21.46 7.60 27.87
N ASN A 281 20.30 7.16 28.38
CA ASN A 281 18.98 7.42 27.79
C ASN A 281 17.99 7.94 28.84
N HIS A 282 17.02 8.75 28.42
CA HIS A 282 15.92 9.19 29.29
C HIS A 282 14.92 8.03 29.45
N SER A 283 14.47 7.77 30.68
CA SER A 283 13.57 6.65 30.98
C SER A 283 12.31 7.07 31.73
N LEU A 284 11.17 6.55 31.28
CA LEU A 284 9.88 6.62 31.98
C LEU A 284 9.45 5.24 32.45
N ILE A 285 8.76 5.18 33.58
CA ILE A 285 8.34 3.92 34.22
C ILE A 285 6.85 3.98 34.51
N ALA A 286 6.13 2.94 34.11
CA ALA A 286 4.70 2.81 34.37
C ALA A 286 4.32 1.37 34.72
N GLY A 287 3.18 1.21 35.41
CA GLY A 287 2.67 -0.06 35.91
C GLY A 287 2.17 0.07 37.34
N ASP A 288 2.39 -0.97 38.15
CA ASP A 288 2.09 -0.93 39.59
C ASP A 288 2.94 0.12 40.33
N ILE A 289 4.10 0.45 39.76
CA ILE A 289 4.95 1.57 40.16
C ILE A 289 5.08 2.56 39.00
N ILE A 290 5.17 3.85 39.35
CA ILE A 290 5.36 4.94 38.38
C ILE A 290 6.62 5.70 38.77
N GLY A 291 7.40 6.13 37.80
CA GLY A 291 8.63 6.86 38.09
C GLY A 291 9.19 7.54 36.84
N SER A 292 10.08 8.49 37.08
CA SER A 292 10.77 9.22 36.03
C SER A 292 12.20 9.50 36.46
N TYR A 293 13.06 9.75 35.47
CA TYR A 293 14.43 10.19 35.66
C TYR A 293 14.55 11.69 35.99
N ALA A 294 15.62 12.09 36.68
CA ALA A 294 16.18 13.44 36.60
C ALA A 294 17.71 13.46 36.83
N SER A 295 18.31 14.62 36.52
CA SER A 295 19.34 14.84 35.48
C SER A 295 20.78 14.36 35.71
N ASP A 296 21.14 13.73 36.83
CA ASP A 296 22.57 13.64 37.17
C ASP A 296 23.12 12.28 37.66
N VAL A 297 22.31 11.27 38.01
CA VAL A 297 22.87 10.01 38.56
C VAL A 297 22.05 8.71 38.38
N GLY A 298 21.05 8.69 37.49
CA GLY A 298 20.07 7.60 37.33
C GLY A 298 20.15 6.82 36.02
N ASN A 299 21.35 6.48 35.55
CA ASN A 299 21.55 5.99 34.17
C ASN A 299 21.08 4.52 33.99
N PHE A 300 20.27 4.26 32.96
CA PHE A 300 20.38 3.00 32.22
C PHE A 300 21.71 3.06 31.47
N SER A 301 22.65 2.19 31.83
CA SER A 301 23.96 2.10 31.22
C SER A 301 24.20 0.68 30.73
N ALA A 302 24.53 0.55 29.45
CA ALA A 302 25.04 -0.67 28.85
C ALA A 302 26.54 -0.50 28.60
N THR A 303 27.35 -1.47 29.05
CA THR A 303 28.81 -1.44 28.87
C THR A 303 29.28 -2.76 28.26
N SER A 304 30.05 -2.67 27.19
CA SER A 304 30.73 -3.80 26.54
C SER A 304 32.16 -3.41 26.12
N LEU A 305 32.96 -4.42 25.78
CA LEU A 305 34.24 -4.24 25.10
C LEU A 305 34.00 -3.96 23.60
N LEU A 306 34.83 -3.13 22.97
CA LEU A 306 34.64 -2.66 21.58
C LEU A 306 34.44 -3.77 20.53
N ASP A 307 35.05 -4.94 20.73
CA ASP A 307 35.03 -6.09 19.81
C ASP A 307 34.04 -7.20 20.22
N GLN A 308 33.14 -6.92 21.18
CA GLN A 308 32.17 -7.88 21.70
C GLN A 308 30.72 -7.43 21.45
N ASN A 309 29.83 -8.39 21.20
CA ASN A 309 28.38 -8.20 21.02
C ASN A 309 27.58 -8.57 22.29
N TRP A 310 28.24 -8.54 23.45
CA TRP A 310 27.66 -8.80 24.75
C TRP A 310 28.24 -7.84 25.77
N GLY A 311 27.54 -7.62 26.87
CA GLY A 311 27.99 -6.71 27.92
C GLY A 311 27.23 -6.84 29.22
N ILE A 312 27.49 -5.88 30.10
CA ILE A 312 26.80 -5.71 31.38
C ILE A 312 25.85 -4.52 31.29
N LEU A 313 24.75 -4.58 32.04
CA LEU A 313 23.81 -3.49 32.21
C LEU A 313 23.67 -3.11 33.67
N ARG A 314 23.47 -1.81 33.87
CA ARG A 314 23.11 -1.20 35.14
C ARG A 314 21.93 -0.29 34.88
N TRP A 315 20.95 -0.32 35.77
CA TRP A 315 19.92 0.70 35.82
C TRP A 315 19.68 1.11 37.27
N SER A 316 19.33 2.35 37.51
CA SER A 316 18.90 2.80 38.83
C SER A 316 17.81 3.85 38.68
N GLY A 317 16.74 3.73 39.46
CA GLY A 317 15.58 4.61 39.34
C GLY A 317 14.82 4.75 40.63
N GLY A 318 13.82 5.63 40.62
CA GLY A 318 12.89 5.83 41.70
C GLY A 318 11.63 6.53 41.22
N GLY A 319 10.65 6.65 42.11
CA GLY A 319 9.39 7.28 41.76
C GLY A 319 8.34 7.15 42.87
N ALA A 320 7.08 7.14 42.46
CA ALA A 320 5.93 7.03 43.33
C ALA A 320 5.16 5.72 43.11
N TYR A 321 4.38 5.32 44.12
CA TYR A 321 3.39 4.25 43.99
C TYR A 321 2.08 4.70 44.65
N SER A 322 0.97 4.03 44.33
CA SER A 322 -0.33 4.37 44.92
C SER A 322 -0.43 3.91 46.38
N PRO A 323 -0.58 4.80 47.38
CA PRO A 323 -0.74 4.38 48.77
C PRO A 323 -2.12 3.76 49.04
N THR A 324 -3.13 4.07 48.21
CA THR A 324 -4.48 3.53 48.34
C THR A 324 -4.64 2.16 47.67
N SER A 325 -3.73 1.81 46.77
CA SER A 325 -3.60 0.50 46.13
C SER A 325 -2.12 0.13 46.02
N PRO A 326 -1.46 -0.25 47.13
CA PRO A 326 -0.04 -0.57 47.12
C PRO A 326 0.26 -1.76 46.19
N PRO A 327 1.44 -1.80 45.56
CA PRO A 327 1.81 -2.89 44.68
C PRO A 327 1.69 -4.26 45.36
N PRO A 328 1.21 -5.30 44.65
CA PRO A 328 1.20 -6.66 45.17
C PRO A 328 2.62 -7.22 45.25
N SER A 329 2.80 -8.38 45.91
CA SER A 329 4.11 -9.04 45.96
C SER A 329 4.67 -9.41 44.58
N ASN A 330 3.80 -9.65 43.60
CA ASN A 330 4.12 -9.97 42.21
C ASN A 330 3.77 -8.80 41.26
N TRP A 331 4.27 -7.62 41.58
CA TRP A 331 4.02 -6.39 40.83
C TRP A 331 4.67 -6.41 39.44
N ASN A 332 4.21 -5.56 38.52
CA ASN A 332 4.80 -5.40 37.19
C ASN A 332 4.99 -3.93 36.83
N ALA A 333 6.02 -3.65 36.05
CA ALA A 333 6.27 -2.34 35.48
C ALA A 333 6.95 -2.45 34.11
N VAL A 334 6.87 -1.39 33.31
CA VAL A 334 7.56 -1.26 32.03
C VAL A 334 8.41 0.00 32.07
N ILE A 335 9.65 -0.11 31.59
CA ILE A 335 10.57 1.02 31.38
C ILE A 335 10.60 1.30 29.88
N GLY A 336 10.33 2.53 29.49
CA GLY A 336 10.55 3.03 28.14
C GLY A 336 11.79 3.90 28.08
N PHE A 337 12.60 3.77 27.03
CA PHE A 337 13.75 4.65 26.81
C PHE A 337 13.86 5.12 25.36
N THR A 338 14.30 6.37 25.20
CA THR A 338 14.51 7.06 23.93
C THR A 338 15.98 7.45 23.77
N PRO A 339 16.47 7.68 22.53
CA PRO A 339 17.79 8.24 22.28
C PRO A 339 18.06 9.49 23.13
N GLY A 340 19.28 9.61 23.65
CA GLY A 340 19.71 10.79 24.42
C GLY A 340 19.95 12.03 23.54
N ASP A 341 19.77 13.23 24.10
CA ASP A 341 19.93 14.53 23.41
C ASP A 341 21.39 14.85 22.97
N ASN A 342 22.35 13.96 23.24
CA ASN A 342 23.76 14.23 23.00
C ASN A 342 24.12 14.12 21.51
N VAL A 343 24.69 15.21 20.99
CA VAL A 343 25.17 15.35 19.61
C VAL A 343 26.04 14.16 19.21
N TYR A 344 25.62 13.45 18.16
CA TYR A 344 26.39 12.45 17.44
C TYR A 344 27.85 12.91 17.25
N ASP A 345 28.79 12.27 17.96
CA ASP A 345 30.22 12.39 17.68
C ASP A 345 30.62 11.18 16.82
N PRO A 346 30.88 11.36 15.51
CA PRO A 346 31.26 10.26 14.60
C PRO A 346 32.57 9.56 14.99
N LEU A 347 33.34 10.10 15.95
CA LEU A 347 34.58 9.52 16.45
C LEU A 347 34.38 8.66 17.70
N LEU A 348 33.19 8.68 18.34
CA LEU A 348 32.88 7.98 19.57
C LEU A 348 31.66 7.06 19.35
N ASN A 349 31.92 5.75 19.26
CA ASN A 349 30.96 4.72 18.85
C ASN A 349 29.87 4.45 19.92
N TYR A 350 28.93 5.38 20.12
CA TYR A 350 27.88 5.33 21.15
C TYR A 350 26.55 4.74 20.66
N ASP A 351 26.56 3.50 20.19
CA ASP A 351 25.39 2.86 19.56
C ASP A 351 24.17 2.74 20.52
N PHE A 352 24.41 2.46 21.81
CA PHE A 352 23.36 2.39 22.83
C PHE A 352 22.80 3.75 23.29
N ALA A 353 23.54 4.86 23.08
CA ALA A 353 23.05 6.20 23.39
C ALA A 353 21.99 6.69 22.38
N ASN A 354 21.97 6.06 21.20
CA ASN A 354 21.04 6.32 20.13
C ASN A 354 20.05 5.16 19.99
N ALA A 355 19.51 4.62 21.09
CA ALA A 355 18.66 3.43 21.06
C ALA A 355 17.24 3.71 21.56
N TYR A 356 16.27 2.98 20.99
CA TYR A 356 14.93 2.86 21.56
C TYR A 356 14.78 1.53 22.28
N GLY A 357 13.97 1.50 23.32
CA GLY A 357 13.56 0.21 23.85
C GLY A 357 12.64 0.22 25.05
N ILE A 358 12.25 -1.01 25.36
CA ILE A 358 11.15 -1.32 26.24
C ILE A 358 11.64 -2.47 27.11
N LEU A 359 11.70 -2.25 28.42
CA LEU A 359 12.14 -3.25 29.39
C LEU A 359 10.97 -3.57 30.32
N ASN A 360 10.52 -4.82 30.27
CA ASN A 360 9.47 -5.31 31.15
C ASN A 360 10.09 -5.79 32.47
N ILE A 361 9.45 -5.46 33.58
CA ILE A 361 9.88 -5.84 34.93
C ILE A 361 8.85 -6.79 35.53
N ALA A 362 9.34 -7.95 35.98
CA ALA A 362 8.59 -8.89 36.81
C ALA A 362 9.03 -8.75 38.28
N GLY A 363 8.18 -8.14 39.09
CA GLY A 363 8.35 -8.02 40.53
C GLY A 363 8.17 -9.35 41.25
N SER A 364 9.02 -9.62 42.23
CA SER A 364 9.00 -10.85 43.04
C SER A 364 8.73 -10.61 44.53
N SER A 365 8.91 -9.38 45.01
CA SER A 365 8.62 -8.99 46.39
C SER A 365 8.22 -7.52 46.50
N TRP A 366 7.31 -7.24 47.44
CA TRP A 366 6.94 -5.91 47.92
C TRP A 366 6.52 -6.01 49.40
N SER A 367 7.47 -5.97 50.32
CA SER A 367 7.18 -6.09 51.76
C SER A 367 8.30 -5.54 52.63
N GLY A 368 7.98 -5.10 53.86
CA GLY A 368 9.00 -4.72 54.84
C GLY A 368 9.88 -3.54 54.43
N ASN A 369 9.36 -2.61 53.62
CA ASN A 369 10.12 -1.49 53.02
C ASN A 369 11.11 -1.92 51.92
N GLU A 370 11.03 -3.16 51.44
CA GLU A 370 11.87 -3.73 50.38
C GLU A 370 11.03 -4.13 49.16
N LEU A 371 11.62 -3.94 47.98
CA LEU A 371 11.09 -4.45 46.72
C LEU A 371 12.18 -5.21 45.98
N ALA A 372 11.79 -6.27 45.29
CA ALA A 372 12.70 -7.06 44.46
C ALA A 372 11.98 -7.49 43.18
N GLY A 373 12.75 -7.75 42.13
CA GLY A 373 12.23 -8.20 40.84
C GLY A 373 13.36 -8.56 39.87
N ALA A 374 13.00 -8.79 38.63
CA ALA A 374 13.96 -8.95 37.54
C ALA A 374 13.41 -8.41 36.22
N LEU A 375 14.31 -8.12 35.27
CA LEU A 375 13.93 -7.87 33.88
C LEU A 375 13.36 -9.15 33.25
N ASP A 376 12.24 -9.01 32.55
CA ASP A 376 11.66 -10.08 31.74
C ASP A 376 12.45 -10.21 30.44
N ILE A 377 13.23 -11.29 30.36
CA ILE A 377 14.11 -11.64 29.23
C ILE A 377 13.32 -11.76 27.91
N THR A 378 12.06 -12.19 27.97
CA THR A 378 11.27 -12.52 26.76
C THR A 378 10.71 -11.27 26.11
N ASN A 379 10.25 -10.32 26.93
CA ASN A 379 9.50 -9.15 26.48
C ASN A 379 10.30 -7.84 26.54
N SER A 380 11.59 -7.90 26.90
CA SER A 380 12.47 -6.72 26.92
C SER A 380 13.30 -6.66 25.64
N LYS A 381 13.29 -5.51 24.96
CA LYS A 381 13.98 -5.30 23.69
C LYS A 381 14.64 -3.92 23.65
N ILE A 382 15.82 -3.87 23.03
CA ILE A 382 16.58 -2.65 22.74
C ILE A 382 16.99 -2.71 21.28
N LEU A 383 16.61 -1.69 20.51
CA LEU A 383 16.95 -1.55 19.10
C LEU A 383 17.84 -0.31 18.94
N THR A 384 19.07 -0.54 18.49
CA THR A 384 19.99 0.50 18.05
C THR A 384 19.92 0.65 16.53
N PRO A 385 20.56 1.67 15.93
CA PRO A 385 20.68 1.78 14.49
C PRO A 385 21.41 0.61 13.83
N THR A 386 22.16 -0.21 14.58
CA THR A 386 22.99 -1.28 14.01
C THR A 386 22.79 -2.67 14.63
N SER A 387 22.09 -2.79 15.76
CA SER A 387 21.89 -4.07 16.46
C SER A 387 20.54 -4.16 17.16
N LEU A 388 20.10 -5.39 17.42
CA LEU A 388 18.94 -5.72 18.24
C LEU A 388 19.37 -6.65 19.37
N THR A 389 18.95 -6.36 20.60
CA THR A 389 19.21 -7.26 21.73
C THR A 389 18.47 -8.58 21.60
N THR A 390 19.21 -9.68 21.75
CA THR A 390 18.68 -11.05 21.72
C THR A 390 18.57 -11.67 23.09
N PHE A 391 19.31 -11.14 24.07
CA PHE A 391 19.28 -11.59 25.45
C PHE A 391 19.48 -10.42 26.41
N LEU A 392 18.68 -10.35 27.47
CA LEU A 392 18.72 -9.29 28.50
C LEU A 392 18.40 -9.89 29.86
N THR A 393 19.21 -9.61 30.88
CA THR A 393 18.94 -9.99 32.28
C THR A 393 19.14 -8.80 33.20
N GLY A 394 18.50 -8.79 34.36
CA GLY A 394 18.73 -7.75 35.36
C GLY A 394 18.04 -8.08 36.67
N VAL A 395 18.79 -8.23 37.76
CA VAL A 395 18.23 -8.41 39.10
C VAL A 395 17.95 -7.04 39.70
N ILE A 396 16.71 -6.81 40.14
CA ILE A 396 16.27 -5.55 40.72
C ILE A 396 16.20 -5.68 42.23
N LEU A 397 16.92 -4.80 42.93
CA LEU A 397 16.90 -4.65 44.38
C LEU A 397 16.54 -3.20 44.71
N GLY A 398 15.55 -3.01 45.58
CA GLY A 398 15.09 -1.67 45.91
C GLY A 398 14.40 -1.59 47.25
N THR A 399 14.02 -0.37 47.60
CA THR A 399 13.32 -0.04 48.83
C THR A 399 12.17 0.91 48.55
N TYR A 400 11.16 0.90 49.41
CA TYR A 400 10.03 1.82 49.33
C TYR A 400 9.75 2.47 50.69
N ASN A 401 9.30 3.72 50.64
CA ASN A 401 8.94 4.53 51.79
C ASN A 401 7.42 4.68 51.86
N THR A 402 6.82 4.29 52.97
CA THR A 402 5.38 4.40 53.24
C THR A 402 4.93 5.79 53.67
N ALA A 403 5.83 6.64 54.15
CA ALA A 403 5.50 7.99 54.57
C ALA A 403 5.18 8.89 53.36
N ASP A 404 5.99 8.77 52.31
CA ASP A 404 5.92 9.65 51.14
C ASP A 404 5.44 8.93 49.87
N SER A 405 5.11 7.63 49.99
CA SER A 405 4.66 6.78 48.87
C SER A 405 5.67 6.71 47.71
N THR A 406 6.97 6.65 48.05
CA THR A 406 8.07 6.62 47.08
C THR A 406 8.81 5.29 47.05
N TRP A 407 9.44 4.98 45.93
CA TRP A 407 10.29 3.81 45.76
C TRP A 407 11.62 4.19 45.10
N GLN A 408 12.63 3.35 45.29
CA GLN A 408 13.94 3.47 44.62
C GLN A 408 14.60 2.10 44.47
N ALA A 409 15.30 1.87 43.37
CA ALA A 409 15.90 0.57 43.07
C ALA A 409 17.15 0.68 42.18
N ILE A 410 17.96 -0.38 42.22
CA ILE A 410 19.06 -0.64 41.29
C ILE A 410 18.83 -1.99 40.60
N SER A 411 19.15 -2.07 39.31
CA SER A 411 19.19 -3.29 38.52
C SER A 411 20.60 -3.54 38.01
N LEU A 412 21.08 -4.77 38.13
CA LEU A 412 22.37 -5.22 37.60
C LEU A 412 22.17 -6.49 36.78
N GLY A 413 22.69 -6.53 35.55
CA GLY A 413 22.58 -7.73 34.71
C GLY A 413 23.42 -7.70 33.43
N THR A 414 23.04 -8.50 32.45
CA THR A 414 23.80 -8.71 31.20
C THR A 414 22.93 -8.50 29.97
N TRP A 415 23.57 -8.25 28.83
CA TRP A 415 22.92 -8.22 27.54
C TRP A 415 23.76 -8.88 26.45
N GLU A 416 23.09 -9.36 25.41
CA GLU A 416 23.69 -9.82 24.14
C GLU A 416 22.90 -9.20 22.97
N GLU A 417 23.60 -8.86 21.90
CA GLU A 417 23.02 -8.28 20.68
C GLU A 417 23.40 -9.08 19.43
N THR A 418 22.53 -8.99 18.44
CA THR A 418 22.80 -9.45 17.07
C THR A 418 22.81 -8.24 16.14
N PRO A 419 23.84 -8.09 15.30
CA PRO A 419 23.87 -7.05 14.27
C PRO A 419 22.64 -7.15 13.35
N LEU A 420 22.12 -6.01 12.94
CA LEU A 420 21.03 -5.94 11.97
C LEU A 420 21.54 -6.28 10.57
N ALA A 421 20.76 -7.07 9.83
CA ALA A 421 20.97 -7.33 8.40
C ALA A 421 20.51 -6.14 7.54
N TYR A 422 19.56 -5.35 8.02
CA TYR A 422 19.10 -4.09 7.44
C TYR A 422 18.59 -3.18 8.55
N ASN A 423 18.66 -1.87 8.34
CA ASN A 423 18.09 -0.88 9.26
C ASN A 423 17.30 0.18 8.50
N GLY A 424 16.45 0.90 9.22
CA GLY A 424 15.69 1.99 8.65
C GLY A 424 15.07 2.88 9.71
N ASP A 425 14.72 4.09 9.33
CA ASP A 425 13.97 5.01 10.17
C ASP A 425 12.49 4.92 9.83
N LEU A 426 11.64 4.96 10.87
CA LEU A 426 10.19 5.06 10.75
C LEU A 426 9.74 6.40 11.34
N ILE A 427 9.04 7.17 10.51
CA ILE A 427 8.35 8.39 10.94
C ILE A 427 6.91 8.29 10.47
N ALA A 428 5.99 8.52 11.40
CA ALA A 428 4.56 8.35 11.17
C ALA A 428 3.74 9.42 11.89
N ASP A 429 2.51 9.62 11.43
CA ASP A 429 1.47 10.35 12.14
C ASP A 429 0.42 9.38 12.68
N LEU A 430 -0.05 9.63 13.90
CA LEU A 430 -1.28 9.06 14.43
C LEU A 430 -2.41 10.04 14.17
N ASN A 431 -3.41 9.61 13.43
CA ASN A 431 -4.53 10.43 13.00
C ASN A 431 -5.82 9.99 13.68
N TYR A 432 -6.67 10.96 13.99
CA TYR A 432 -8.05 10.72 14.40
C TYR A 432 -9.01 11.39 13.43
N ASN A 433 -10.25 10.89 13.42
CA ASN A 433 -11.33 11.46 12.61
C ASN A 433 -11.87 12.73 13.26
N SER A 434 -11.73 13.86 12.58
CA SER A 434 -12.38 15.11 12.95
C SER A 434 -13.26 15.61 11.81
N PHE A 435 -14.57 15.36 11.89
CA PHE A 435 -15.55 15.73 10.87
C PHE A 435 -15.19 15.22 9.46
N GLY A 436 -14.62 14.02 9.37
CA GLY A 436 -14.22 13.37 8.12
C GLY A 436 -12.83 13.77 7.63
N ASN A 437 -12.09 14.59 8.37
CA ASN A 437 -10.71 14.96 8.08
C ASN A 437 -9.74 14.13 8.94
N MET A 438 -8.60 13.75 8.37
CA MET A 438 -7.51 13.18 9.17
C MET A 438 -6.76 14.31 9.85
N ILE A 439 -6.77 14.31 11.19
CA ILE A 439 -6.04 15.28 12.00
C ILE A 439 -4.96 14.54 12.79
N PRO A 440 -3.70 14.98 12.72
CA PRO A 440 -2.64 14.42 13.54
C PRO A 440 -2.90 14.64 15.04
N ALA A 441 -2.97 13.54 15.81
CA ALA A 441 -2.96 13.51 17.26
C ALA A 441 -1.53 13.44 17.83
N SER A 442 -0.61 12.80 17.10
CA SER A 442 0.76 12.54 17.55
C SER A 442 1.68 12.23 16.38
N VAL A 443 2.98 12.46 16.57
CA VAL A 443 4.04 11.96 15.69
C VAL A 443 4.68 10.73 16.35
N ILE A 444 4.85 9.68 15.56
CA ILE A 444 5.56 8.47 15.92
C ILE A 444 6.95 8.51 15.27
N GLN A 445 7.97 8.14 16.03
CA GLN A 445 9.34 8.00 15.55
C GLN A 445 9.94 6.72 16.09
N GLY A 446 10.74 6.01 15.29
CA GLY A 446 11.42 4.80 15.75
C GLY A 446 12.43 4.27 14.75
N PHE A 447 13.16 3.24 15.17
CA PHE A 447 14.01 2.46 14.28
C PHE A 447 13.30 1.20 13.85
N THR A 448 13.71 0.70 12.68
CA THR A 448 13.30 -0.57 12.11
C THR A 448 14.52 -1.41 11.76
N GLY A 449 14.39 -2.73 11.82
CA GLY A 449 15.45 -3.64 11.39
C GLY A 449 15.09 -5.11 11.53
N GLY A 450 15.95 -5.97 11.00
CA GLY A 450 15.83 -7.44 11.11
C GLY A 450 17.20 -8.09 11.27
N THR A 451 17.26 -9.25 11.93
CA THR A 451 18.54 -9.90 12.34
C THR A 451 18.87 -11.18 11.58
N THR A 452 17.92 -11.81 10.90
CA THR A 452 18.10 -13.16 10.32
C THR A 452 18.63 -13.14 8.91
N THR A 453 18.19 -12.17 8.12
CA THR A 453 18.17 -12.24 6.67
C THR A 453 18.08 -10.82 6.09
N ALA A 454 18.65 -10.61 4.92
CA ALA A 454 18.58 -9.29 4.28
C ALA A 454 17.15 -9.09 3.76
N LEU A 455 16.59 -7.90 3.89
CA LEU A 455 15.18 -7.60 3.58
C LEU A 455 14.67 -8.21 2.25
N TRP A 456 15.55 -8.33 1.26
CA TRP A 456 15.27 -8.79 -0.10
C TRP A 456 15.15 -10.32 -0.30
N ASP A 457 15.33 -11.16 0.73
CA ASP A 457 15.43 -12.63 0.60
C ASP A 457 14.14 -13.42 0.91
N SER A 458 13.13 -13.31 0.05
CA SER A 458 11.83 -14.02 0.09
C SER A 458 10.91 -13.69 1.29
N THR A 459 11.40 -13.78 2.53
CA THR A 459 10.64 -13.40 3.74
C THR A 459 11.62 -13.00 4.83
N SER A 460 11.53 -11.73 5.25
CA SER A 460 12.35 -11.14 6.31
C SER A 460 11.47 -10.68 7.47
N ASN A 461 12.03 -10.60 8.68
CA ASN A 461 11.28 -10.22 9.87
C ASN A 461 11.53 -8.74 10.20
N LEU A 462 10.45 -7.96 10.22
CA LEU A 462 10.47 -6.57 10.66
C LEU A 462 10.28 -6.48 12.16
N THR A 463 11.28 -5.91 12.82
CA THR A 463 11.20 -5.38 14.18
C THR A 463 11.25 -3.87 14.10
N ALA A 464 10.41 -3.18 14.86
CA ALA A 464 10.48 -1.73 15.00
C ALA A 464 10.19 -1.31 16.43
N ILE A 465 10.93 -0.34 16.95
CA ILE A 465 10.74 0.20 18.29
C ILE A 465 10.90 1.71 18.24
N GLY A 466 10.02 2.42 18.93
CA GLY A 466 10.05 3.86 18.91
C GLY A 466 9.25 4.52 20.02
N ALA A 467 9.20 5.85 19.94
CA ALA A 467 8.43 6.71 20.81
C ALA A 467 7.29 7.40 20.06
N PHE A 468 6.32 7.90 20.83
CA PHE A 468 5.29 8.82 20.38
C PHE A 468 4.99 9.82 21.49
N SER A 469 4.44 10.97 21.13
CA SER A 469 4.02 11.99 22.10
C SER A 469 2.62 12.47 21.80
N TYR A 470 1.66 12.20 22.69
CA TYR A 470 0.30 12.71 22.53
C TYR A 470 0.30 14.24 22.61
N GLY A 471 -0.33 14.90 21.63
CA GLY A 471 -0.70 16.31 21.72
C GLY A 471 -1.92 16.52 22.63
N ASP A 472 -2.75 17.53 22.30
CA ASP A 472 -4.04 17.81 22.98
C ASP A 472 -5.13 16.75 22.62
N ASP A 473 -4.88 15.47 22.91
CA ASP A 473 -5.67 14.30 22.50
C ASP A 473 -7.03 14.16 23.25
N PRO A 474 -8.15 13.78 22.58
CA PRO A 474 -9.45 13.45 23.18
C PRO A 474 -9.51 12.30 24.19
N GLY A 475 -8.45 11.54 24.43
CA GLY A 475 -8.28 10.69 25.62
C GLY A 475 -7.91 9.23 25.34
N GLU A 476 -7.31 8.59 26.34
CA GLU A 476 -6.85 7.19 26.26
C GLU A 476 -7.96 6.22 25.83
N GLY A 477 -7.69 5.41 24.79
CA GLY A 477 -8.53 4.27 24.39
C GLY A 477 -9.38 4.46 23.13
N THR A 478 -9.34 5.62 22.46
CA THR A 478 -9.97 5.79 21.15
C THR A 478 -9.10 5.21 20.02
N PRO A 479 -9.70 4.56 19.00
CA PRO A 479 -8.94 4.10 17.84
C PRO A 479 -8.30 5.26 17.09
N HIS A 480 -7.04 5.10 16.72
CA HIS A 480 -6.30 6.03 15.86
C HIS A 480 -5.83 5.32 14.59
N LEU A 481 -5.87 6.03 13.46
CA LEU A 481 -5.32 5.58 12.19
C LEU A 481 -3.85 5.97 12.14
N TRP A 482 -2.94 5.01 12.10
CA TRP A 482 -1.53 5.28 11.88
C TRP A 482 -1.27 5.43 10.39
N TYR A 483 -0.35 6.32 10.05
CA TYR A 483 0.22 6.42 8.71
C TYR A 483 1.73 6.73 8.76
N SER A 484 2.58 5.95 8.08
CA SER A 484 4.04 6.16 8.11
C SER A 484 4.74 6.10 6.75
N TYR A 485 5.81 6.87 6.61
CA TYR A 485 6.89 6.62 5.65
C TYR A 485 8.08 5.95 6.33
N VAL A 486 8.61 4.90 5.70
CA VAL A 486 9.74 4.11 6.21
C VAL A 486 10.78 3.99 5.12
N THR A 487 12.02 4.42 5.40
CA THR A 487 13.16 4.17 4.50
C THR A 487 14.09 3.16 5.15
N ALA A 488 14.50 2.13 4.42
CA ALA A 488 15.46 1.13 4.90
C ALA A 488 16.61 0.91 3.93
N ASN A 489 17.81 0.75 4.49
CA ASN A 489 19.04 0.53 3.76
C ASN A 489 19.72 -0.77 4.21
N ASP A 490 20.45 -1.41 3.29
CA ASP A 490 21.37 -2.48 3.65
C ASP A 490 22.53 -1.93 4.48
N LEU A 491 22.90 -2.64 5.54
CA LEU A 491 24.07 -2.31 6.37
C LEU A 491 25.34 -3.05 5.94
N ILE A 492 25.26 -3.99 4.99
CA ILE A 492 26.44 -4.77 4.57
C ILE A 492 27.30 -3.94 3.60
N SER A 493 28.54 -3.67 4.03
CA SER A 493 29.52 -2.81 3.36
C SER A 493 30.06 -3.34 2.02
N SER A 494 29.81 -2.63 0.92
CA SER A 494 30.83 -2.12 -0.04
C SER A 494 30.20 -1.74 -1.40
N GLY A 495 30.07 -0.44 -1.69
CA GLY A 495 29.41 0.02 -2.93
C GLY A 495 27.88 0.03 -2.80
N THR A 496 27.18 0.39 -3.88
CA THR A 496 25.72 0.65 -3.92
C THR A 496 24.95 -0.38 -3.07
N THR A 497 24.36 0.08 -1.97
CA THR A 497 23.67 -0.75 -0.99
C THR A 497 22.28 -1.12 -1.50
N GLY A 498 21.73 -2.24 -1.03
CA GLY A 498 20.32 -2.53 -1.20
C GLY A 498 19.48 -1.41 -0.58
N TYR A 499 18.35 -1.11 -1.18
CA TYR A 499 17.48 -0.01 -0.79
C TYR A 499 16.03 -0.48 -0.75
N ALA A 500 15.27 -0.03 0.24
CA ALA A 500 13.83 -0.14 0.21
C ALA A 500 13.12 1.09 0.77
N ASP A 501 11.98 1.41 0.18
CA ASP A 501 11.09 2.49 0.58
C ASP A 501 9.69 1.91 0.75
N PHE A 502 9.10 2.10 1.92
CA PHE A 502 7.82 1.50 2.27
C PHE A 502 6.90 2.50 2.97
N THR A 503 5.62 2.32 2.72
CA THR A 503 4.56 2.97 3.47
C THR A 503 3.87 1.94 4.36
N THR A 504 3.38 2.39 5.52
CA THR A 504 2.59 1.55 6.41
C THR A 504 1.33 2.28 6.85
N THR A 505 0.24 1.52 6.99
CA THR A 505 -1.02 2.02 7.55
C THR A 505 -1.62 1.01 8.51
N GLY A 506 -2.39 1.47 9.50
CA GLY A 506 -2.92 0.60 10.54
C GLY A 506 -3.76 1.30 11.60
N LEU A 507 -4.16 0.55 12.61
CA LEU A 507 -4.96 1.00 13.74
C LEU A 507 -4.17 0.86 15.05
N TRP A 508 -4.27 1.87 15.91
CA TRP A 508 -3.88 1.83 17.31
C TRP A 508 -5.13 1.85 18.16
N SER A 509 -5.34 0.81 18.96
CA SER A 509 -6.51 0.70 19.83
C SER A 509 -6.21 -0.24 20.99
N ASN A 510 -6.68 0.11 22.19
CA ASN A 510 -6.56 -0.73 23.38
C ASN A 510 -5.14 -1.28 23.62
N THR A 511 -4.09 -0.45 23.48
CA THR A 511 -2.67 -0.84 23.62
C THR A 511 -2.12 -1.78 22.54
N VAL A 512 -2.94 -2.15 21.55
CA VAL A 512 -2.56 -3.00 20.42
C VAL A 512 -2.43 -2.15 19.16
N MET A 513 -1.46 -2.51 18.32
CA MET A 513 -1.29 -1.94 16.99
C MET A 513 -1.44 -3.04 15.94
N THR A 514 -2.21 -2.77 14.89
CA THR A 514 -2.38 -3.67 13.74
C THR A 514 -2.30 -2.89 12.45
N GLY A 515 -1.63 -3.40 11.43
CA GLY A 515 -1.53 -2.67 10.17
C GLY A 515 -0.96 -3.53 9.06
N SER A 516 -0.56 -2.87 7.99
CA SER A 516 0.10 -3.48 6.85
C SER A 516 1.16 -2.56 6.27
N VAL A 517 2.09 -3.15 5.52
CA VAL A 517 3.18 -2.47 4.82
C VAL A 517 3.14 -2.81 3.34
N ALA A 518 3.44 -1.82 2.51
CA ALA A 518 3.72 -1.97 1.08
C ALA A 518 4.97 -1.15 0.74
N GLY A 519 5.91 -1.71 -0.01
CA GLY A 519 7.07 -0.93 -0.45
C GLY A 519 7.78 -1.46 -1.69
N ILE A 520 8.72 -0.66 -2.20
CA ILE A 520 9.61 -0.99 -3.32
C ILE A 520 10.96 -1.36 -2.75
N TYR A 521 11.55 -2.46 -3.24
CA TYR A 521 12.92 -2.82 -2.89
C TYR A 521 13.81 -2.96 -4.13
N ILE A 522 15.11 -2.70 -3.94
CA ILE A 522 16.19 -2.90 -4.89
C ILE A 522 17.30 -3.65 -4.17
N THR A 523 17.71 -4.80 -4.70
CA THR A 523 18.79 -5.60 -4.12
C THR A 523 20.15 -4.93 -4.31
N PRO A 524 21.15 -5.22 -3.47
CA PRO A 524 22.54 -4.90 -3.78
C PRO A 524 22.95 -5.47 -5.16
N PRO A 525 23.88 -4.83 -5.89
CA PRO A 525 24.35 -5.33 -7.17
C PRO A 525 25.02 -6.70 -7.05
N ASN A 526 24.50 -7.69 -7.77
CA ASN A 526 25.09 -9.01 -7.92
C ASN A 526 25.50 -9.22 -9.38
N GLY A 527 26.79 -9.49 -9.63
CA GLY A 527 27.31 -9.62 -11.01
C GLY A 527 27.23 -8.34 -11.84
N GLY A 528 27.09 -7.17 -11.20
CA GLY A 528 26.95 -5.86 -11.87
C GLY A 528 25.52 -5.43 -12.18
N THR A 529 24.52 -6.22 -11.78
CA THR A 529 23.09 -5.93 -11.97
C THR A 529 22.32 -6.02 -10.66
N VAL A 530 21.17 -5.36 -10.58
CA VAL A 530 20.26 -5.41 -9.43
C VAL A 530 18.93 -6.08 -9.81
N THR A 531 18.20 -6.48 -8.78
CA THR A 531 16.83 -6.98 -8.85
C THR A 531 15.92 -5.99 -8.13
N ALA A 532 14.73 -5.74 -8.66
CA ALA A 532 13.74 -4.87 -8.05
C ALA A 532 12.38 -5.56 -7.94
N GLY A 533 11.62 -5.21 -6.91
CA GLY A 533 10.29 -5.75 -6.69
C GLY A 533 9.51 -5.00 -5.63
N VAL A 534 8.40 -5.61 -5.22
CA VAL A 534 7.54 -5.11 -4.14
C VAL A 534 7.61 -6.02 -2.93
N LEU A 535 7.35 -5.44 -1.77
CA LEU A 535 7.24 -6.13 -0.51
C LEU A 535 5.93 -5.78 0.18
N GLU A 536 5.35 -6.78 0.81
CA GLU A 536 4.07 -6.66 1.48
C GLU A 536 4.09 -7.47 2.77
N GLY A 537 3.37 -7.00 3.79
CA GLY A 537 3.31 -7.68 5.07
C GLY A 537 2.22 -7.14 5.97
N ASN A 538 1.88 -7.93 6.99
CA ASN A 538 1.03 -7.47 8.08
C ASN A 538 1.92 -7.03 9.24
N ILE A 539 1.47 -6.00 9.94
CA ILE A 539 2.14 -5.49 11.13
C ILE A 539 1.24 -5.75 12.34
N SER A 540 1.85 -6.26 13.40
CA SER A 540 1.23 -6.40 14.72
C SER A 540 2.21 -5.96 15.79
N GLY A 541 1.72 -5.22 16.78
CA GLY A 541 2.56 -4.62 17.81
C GLY A 541 1.77 -4.20 19.03
N ASN A 542 2.45 -3.62 20.01
CA ASN A 542 1.81 -2.99 21.16
C ASN A 542 2.40 -1.62 21.41
N TYR A 543 1.60 -0.76 22.03
CA TYR A 543 2.02 0.56 22.48
C TYR A 543 1.68 0.78 23.96
N TYR A 544 2.47 1.63 24.60
CA TYR A 544 2.45 1.90 26.04
C TYR A 544 2.27 3.41 26.27
N PRO A 545 1.02 3.90 26.33
CA PRO A 545 0.67 5.32 26.56
C PRO A 545 1.41 5.96 27.71
N ALA A 546 1.47 5.28 28.86
CA ALA A 546 2.04 5.81 30.08
C ALA A 546 3.55 6.10 30.02
N ILE A 547 4.25 5.54 29.04
CA ILE A 547 5.69 5.78 28.81
C ILE A 547 5.97 6.33 27.39
N GLY A 548 4.94 6.58 26.57
CA GLY A 548 5.09 7.13 25.22
C GLY A 548 5.88 6.24 24.26
N MET A 549 5.83 4.90 24.41
CA MET A 549 6.64 3.95 23.63
C MET A 549 5.80 2.94 22.88
N TRP A 550 6.28 2.46 21.75
CA TRP A 550 5.63 1.42 20.95
C TRP A 550 6.64 0.43 20.38
N PHE A 551 6.17 -0.77 20.06
CA PHE A 551 6.99 -1.77 19.40
C PHE A 551 6.20 -2.73 18.50
N VAL A 552 6.93 -3.25 17.52
CA VAL A 552 6.54 -4.24 16.52
C VAL A 552 7.62 -5.30 16.57
N ASP A 553 7.28 -6.56 16.88
CA ASP A 553 8.28 -7.62 17.05
C ASP A 553 8.11 -8.73 16.01
N ASN A 554 9.18 -8.98 15.26
CA ASN A 554 9.35 -10.16 14.41
C ASN A 554 8.16 -10.42 13.44
N ASN A 555 7.60 -9.37 12.84
CA ASN A 555 6.51 -9.52 11.88
C ASN A 555 7.06 -9.99 10.53
N PRO A 556 6.52 -11.05 9.93
CA PRO A 556 6.98 -11.52 8.62
C PRO A 556 6.54 -10.55 7.52
N ILE A 557 7.52 -10.05 6.77
CA ILE A 557 7.31 -9.30 5.53
C ILE A 557 7.81 -10.15 4.39
N ALA A 558 6.94 -10.39 3.41
CA ALA A 558 7.29 -11.15 2.23
C ALA A 558 7.77 -10.21 1.12
N THR A 559 8.86 -10.55 0.46
CA THR A 559 9.17 -9.99 -0.86
C THR A 559 8.39 -10.80 -1.89
N THR A 560 7.10 -10.50 -1.97
CA THR A 560 6.08 -11.36 -2.59
C THR A 560 6.25 -11.52 -4.10
N ALA A 561 7.03 -10.66 -4.77
CA ALA A 561 7.44 -10.89 -6.17
C ALA A 561 8.68 -10.08 -6.56
N ILE A 562 9.74 -10.78 -6.98
CA ILE A 562 10.71 -10.19 -7.91
C ILE A 562 9.93 -9.77 -9.15
N LYS A 563 9.90 -8.46 -9.42
CA LYS A 563 9.17 -7.92 -10.58
C LYS A 563 10.10 -7.69 -11.76
N THR A 564 11.38 -7.43 -11.52
CA THR A 564 12.36 -7.17 -12.58
C THR A 564 13.76 -7.57 -12.14
N GLU A 565 14.50 -8.22 -13.04
CA GLU A 565 15.88 -8.67 -12.82
C GLU A 565 16.82 -8.10 -13.89
N GLY A 566 18.12 -8.03 -13.57
CA GLY A 566 19.16 -7.72 -14.55
C GLY A 566 19.28 -6.24 -14.91
N ILE A 567 18.80 -5.34 -14.05
CA ILE A 567 18.86 -3.88 -14.26
C ILE A 567 20.28 -3.40 -13.95
N SER A 568 20.85 -2.52 -14.79
CA SER A 568 22.13 -1.88 -14.44
C SER A 568 21.89 -0.82 -13.36
N PRO A 569 22.71 -0.74 -12.29
CA PRO A 569 22.57 0.31 -11.27
C PRO A 569 22.51 1.73 -11.87
N SER A 570 23.29 2.01 -12.92
CA SER A 570 23.29 3.31 -13.60
C SER A 570 21.95 3.70 -14.25
N GLU A 571 21.03 2.75 -14.45
CA GLU A 571 19.71 3.03 -15.03
C GLU A 571 18.70 3.50 -13.97
N ILE A 572 18.87 3.11 -12.70
CA ILE A 572 17.85 3.34 -11.68
C ILE A 572 18.35 4.15 -10.48
N TYR A 573 19.64 4.40 -10.37
CA TYR A 573 20.20 5.30 -9.38
C TYR A 573 20.56 6.65 -10.02
N ASP A 574 20.35 7.73 -9.28
CA ASP A 574 20.80 9.07 -9.66
C ASP A 574 22.30 9.27 -9.37
N VAL A 575 22.79 10.50 -9.56
CA VAL A 575 24.20 10.86 -9.33
C VAL A 575 24.62 10.81 -7.86
N ASP A 576 23.65 10.90 -6.95
CA ASP A 576 23.84 10.86 -5.49
C ASP A 576 23.69 9.43 -4.93
N GLY A 577 23.37 8.46 -5.79
CA GLY A 577 23.22 7.05 -5.44
C GLY A 577 21.85 6.72 -4.84
N LEU A 578 20.83 7.57 -5.05
CA LEU A 578 19.45 7.32 -4.65
C LEU A 578 18.65 6.71 -5.80
N PRO A 579 17.72 5.78 -5.51
CA PRO A 579 16.83 5.26 -6.53
C PRO A 579 15.91 6.31 -7.15
N ASN A 580 15.72 6.22 -8.46
CA ASN A 580 14.80 7.05 -9.24
C ASN A 580 13.35 6.60 -9.02
N ILE A 581 12.75 7.00 -7.89
CA ILE A 581 11.35 6.72 -7.59
C ILE A 581 10.48 7.86 -8.12
N GLY A 582 9.56 7.54 -9.03
CA GLY A 582 8.54 8.44 -9.54
C GLY A 582 7.29 8.42 -8.69
N THR A 583 6.71 9.59 -8.46
CA THR A 583 5.42 9.79 -7.78
C THR A 583 4.35 10.19 -8.80
N GLY A 584 3.22 9.49 -8.75
CA GLY A 584 2.02 9.74 -9.54
C GLY A 584 0.85 10.12 -8.66
N LEU A 585 -0.05 10.96 -9.16
CA LEU A 585 -1.29 11.30 -8.45
C LEU A 585 -2.28 10.14 -8.53
N LEU A 586 -3.03 9.90 -7.45
CA LEU A 586 -4.14 8.96 -7.40
C LEU A 586 -5.39 9.66 -6.86
N ASN A 587 -6.35 9.93 -7.74
CA ASN A 587 -7.62 10.53 -7.38
C ASN A 587 -8.65 9.43 -7.13
N ALA A 588 -9.56 9.68 -6.19
CA ALA A 588 -10.60 8.74 -5.83
C ALA A 588 -11.90 9.45 -5.43
N ALA A 589 -13.01 8.93 -5.93
CA ALA A 589 -14.34 9.10 -5.38
C ALA A 589 -14.88 7.72 -5.01
N TRP A 590 -15.75 7.65 -4.00
CA TRP A 590 -16.33 6.38 -3.58
C TRP A 590 -17.77 6.51 -3.09
N LYS A 591 -18.52 5.43 -3.34
CA LYS A 591 -19.87 5.26 -2.81
C LYS A 591 -20.10 3.81 -2.43
N GLY A 592 -20.72 3.60 -1.28
CA GLY A 592 -21.02 2.29 -0.75
C GLY A 592 -22.26 2.24 0.13
N ALA A 593 -22.49 1.03 0.64
CA ALA A 593 -23.61 0.72 1.52
C ALA A 593 -23.21 -0.34 2.55
N PHE A 594 -24.01 -0.42 3.61
CA PHE A 594 -23.95 -1.53 4.58
C PHE A 594 -24.86 -2.66 4.11
N ASN A 595 -24.42 -3.91 4.29
CA ASN A 595 -25.19 -5.13 4.06
C ASN A 595 -25.71 -5.31 2.61
N GLY A 596 -25.13 -4.64 1.63
CA GLY A 596 -25.51 -4.78 0.21
C GLY A 596 -26.92 -4.29 -0.13
N ILE A 597 -27.56 -3.49 0.72
CA ILE A 597 -28.85 -2.85 0.41
C ILE A 597 -28.57 -1.43 -0.08
N GLU A 598 -28.47 -1.24 -1.39
CA GLU A 598 -28.53 0.11 -1.96
C GLU A 598 -29.95 0.68 -1.78
N GLY A 599 -30.08 1.74 -0.99
CA GLY A 599 -31.35 2.38 -0.70
C GLY A 599 -31.25 3.39 0.44
N PRO A 600 -32.36 3.97 0.92
CA PRO A 600 -32.38 4.96 2.00
C PRO A 600 -31.97 4.40 3.40
N VAL A 601 -31.33 3.23 3.44
CA VAL A 601 -30.89 2.53 4.65
C VAL A 601 -29.43 2.12 4.42
N GLY A 602 -28.46 2.89 4.93
CA GLY A 602 -27.04 2.53 4.82
C GLY A 602 -26.30 3.21 3.67
N SER A 603 -25.64 4.36 3.88
CA SER A 603 -24.79 4.99 2.86
C SER A 603 -23.35 5.17 3.36
N ILE A 604 -22.36 5.03 2.49
CA ILE A 604 -20.96 5.42 2.69
C ILE A 604 -20.60 6.31 1.50
N ILE A 605 -20.21 7.55 1.73
CA ILE A 605 -19.91 8.52 0.67
C ILE A 605 -18.58 9.20 1.02
N GLY A 606 -17.79 9.55 0.01
CA GLY A 606 -16.60 10.39 0.16
C GLY A 606 -15.82 10.61 -1.14
N GLY A 607 -14.87 11.55 -1.06
CA GLY A 607 -14.04 12.01 -2.19
C GLY A 607 -14.68 13.12 -3.05
N TYR A 608 -13.85 13.78 -3.87
CA TYR A 608 -14.27 14.91 -4.70
C TYR A 608 -14.95 14.44 -5.98
N VAL A 609 -16.25 14.76 -6.12
CA VAL A 609 -17.04 14.49 -7.32
C VAL A 609 -17.29 15.81 -8.06
N THR A 610 -16.43 16.20 -9.00
CA THR A 610 -16.84 17.17 -10.05
C THR A 610 -17.28 16.43 -11.29
N PHE A 611 -18.47 16.78 -11.78
CA PHE A 611 -18.95 16.36 -13.09
C PHE A 611 -18.87 17.53 -14.07
N PRO A 612 -18.12 17.40 -15.18
CA PRO A 612 -17.09 16.40 -15.46
C PRO A 612 -15.83 16.61 -14.58
N PRO A 613 -14.99 15.57 -14.38
CA PRO A 613 -13.69 15.73 -13.75
C PRO A 613 -12.88 16.78 -14.51
N ASN A 614 -12.31 17.76 -13.82
CA ASN A 614 -11.48 18.79 -14.46
C ASN A 614 -10.03 18.29 -14.53
N PRO A 615 -9.48 17.96 -15.71
CA PRO A 615 -8.12 17.43 -15.84
C PRO A 615 -7.01 18.46 -15.52
N VAL A 616 -7.38 19.72 -15.22
CA VAL A 616 -6.44 20.84 -15.02
C VAL A 616 -6.48 21.41 -13.59
N ALA A 617 -7.23 20.81 -12.66
CA ALA A 617 -7.28 21.26 -11.26
C ALA A 617 -6.30 20.46 -10.38
N PRO A 618 -5.15 21.02 -9.93
CA PRO A 618 -4.09 20.27 -9.26
C PRO A 618 -4.25 20.15 -7.72
N SER A 619 -5.46 20.16 -7.16
CA SER A 619 -5.57 20.60 -5.74
C SER A 619 -5.93 19.54 -4.69
N TYR A 620 -6.45 18.36 -5.03
CA TYR A 620 -7.00 17.46 -4.00
C TYR A 620 -6.66 15.99 -4.27
N ASN A 621 -5.41 15.63 -3.99
CA ASN A 621 -4.91 14.26 -4.11
C ASN A 621 -5.53 13.40 -3.01
N ALA A 622 -6.32 12.40 -3.40
CA ALA A 622 -6.74 11.34 -2.48
C ALA A 622 -5.58 10.38 -2.17
N GLY A 623 -4.51 10.38 -2.95
CA GLY A 623 -3.37 9.48 -2.73
C GLY A 623 -2.26 9.65 -3.76
N THR A 624 -1.28 8.75 -3.69
CA THR A 624 -0.17 8.68 -4.64
C THR A 624 0.14 7.24 -5.04
N THR A 625 0.72 7.08 -6.23
CA THR A 625 1.41 5.86 -6.65
C THR A 625 2.91 6.11 -6.67
N ASN A 626 3.71 5.12 -6.29
CA ASN A 626 5.16 5.16 -6.40
C ASN A 626 5.66 4.03 -7.31
N TYR A 627 6.58 4.35 -8.21
CA TYR A 627 7.13 3.40 -9.19
C TYR A 627 8.59 3.68 -9.51
N LEU A 628 9.32 2.63 -9.90
CA LEU A 628 10.73 2.76 -10.29
C LEU A 628 10.85 3.25 -11.73
N ILE A 629 11.70 4.27 -11.95
CA ILE A 629 12.01 4.82 -13.27
C ILE A 629 13.41 4.39 -13.71
N LYS A 630 13.49 3.80 -14.90
CA LYS A 630 14.75 3.54 -15.60
C LYS A 630 15.16 4.77 -16.41
N ASN A 631 16.47 4.99 -16.53
CA ASN A 631 17.09 6.04 -17.34
C ASN A 631 16.57 7.45 -17.04
N PHE A 632 16.29 7.75 -15.76
CA PHE A 632 15.73 9.04 -15.35
C PHE A 632 16.57 10.21 -15.88
N GLY A 633 15.89 11.22 -16.44
CA GLY A 633 16.53 12.39 -17.05
C GLY A 633 17.13 12.17 -18.44
N LEU A 634 17.04 10.96 -19.01
CA LEU A 634 17.40 10.66 -20.39
C LEU A 634 16.15 10.60 -21.29
N ALA A 635 16.33 10.74 -22.60
CA ALA A 635 15.22 10.74 -23.56
C ALA A 635 14.45 9.40 -23.64
N ASN A 636 14.97 8.33 -23.04
CA ASN A 636 14.37 7.00 -22.96
C ASN A 636 14.02 6.63 -21.51
N ALA A 637 13.72 7.61 -20.67
CA ALA A 637 13.27 7.37 -19.31
C ALA A 637 11.93 6.63 -19.33
N GLU A 638 11.83 5.46 -18.68
CA GLU A 638 10.60 4.64 -18.66
C GLU A 638 10.37 4.07 -17.25
N SER A 639 9.13 4.07 -16.78
CA SER A 639 8.74 3.42 -15.54
C SER A 639 8.51 1.93 -15.74
N LEU A 640 8.80 1.14 -14.72
CA LEU A 640 8.32 -0.24 -14.66
C LEU A 640 6.79 -0.28 -14.47
N PRO A 641 6.08 -1.27 -15.03
CA PRO A 641 4.61 -1.31 -15.03
C PRO A 641 4.04 -1.86 -13.70
N TRP A 642 4.70 -1.57 -12.58
CA TRP A 642 4.34 -2.01 -11.25
C TRP A 642 4.83 -1.01 -10.23
N GLY A 643 4.21 -1.00 -9.06
CA GLY A 643 4.56 -0.10 -7.98
C GLY A 643 3.74 -0.33 -6.73
N ILE A 644 3.80 0.64 -5.83
CA ILE A 644 2.97 0.71 -4.63
C ILE A 644 2.03 1.90 -4.74
N TYR A 645 0.95 1.88 -3.99
CA TYR A 645 0.08 3.04 -3.83
C TYR A 645 -0.22 3.30 -2.37
N GLU A 646 -0.56 4.55 -2.12
CA GLU A 646 -1.09 5.06 -0.87
C GLU A 646 -2.36 5.84 -1.20
N LEU A 647 -3.46 5.50 -0.54
CA LEU A 647 -4.76 6.09 -0.78
C LEU A 647 -5.40 6.50 0.55
N LEU A 648 -5.51 7.81 0.73
CA LEU A 648 -6.10 8.52 1.84
C LEU A 648 -7.60 8.79 1.58
N LEU A 649 -8.47 8.23 2.41
CA LEU A 649 -9.92 8.38 2.34
C LEU A 649 -10.38 9.38 3.38
N GLN A 650 -10.39 10.67 3.01
CA GLN A 650 -10.78 11.79 3.87
C GLN A 650 -11.56 12.87 3.10
N ASN A 651 -12.11 13.85 3.83
CA ASN A 651 -12.77 15.02 3.25
C ASN A 651 -11.77 15.87 2.46
N THR A 652 -12.19 16.32 1.27
CA THR A 652 -11.39 17.06 0.31
C THR A 652 -11.76 18.55 0.20
N SER A 653 -12.78 19.04 0.92
CA SER A 653 -13.26 20.43 0.82
C SER A 653 -13.00 21.28 2.08
N LEU A 654 -12.09 22.26 1.97
CA LEU A 654 -11.95 23.39 2.91
C LEU A 654 -12.51 24.67 2.24
N PRO A 655 -13.38 25.50 2.87
CA PRO A 655 -14.07 25.40 4.15
C PRO A 655 -15.59 25.60 3.98
N THR A 656 -16.28 24.66 3.32
CA THR A 656 -17.76 24.65 3.31
C THR A 656 -18.27 23.36 3.95
N PRO A 657 -19.25 23.42 4.87
CA PRO A 657 -19.66 22.30 5.72
C PRO A 657 -20.62 21.34 4.99
N THR A 658 -20.29 20.95 3.76
CA THR A 658 -20.91 19.79 3.10
C THR A 658 -19.96 18.63 3.37
N SER A 659 -20.32 17.82 4.36
CA SER A 659 -19.55 16.67 4.84
C SER A 659 -19.45 15.60 3.74
N ASP A 660 -18.32 15.54 3.03
CA ASP A 660 -18.15 14.60 1.91
C ASP A 660 -17.90 13.17 2.41
N ASN A 661 -17.09 12.99 3.46
CA ASN A 661 -16.82 11.68 4.07
C ASN A 661 -17.82 11.36 5.20
N ILE A 662 -18.95 10.77 4.83
CA ILE A 662 -20.03 10.43 5.76
C ILE A 662 -20.50 9.00 5.61
N PHE A 663 -21.07 8.47 6.68
CA PHE A 663 -21.86 7.26 6.67
C PHE A 663 -23.23 7.48 7.32
N SER A 664 -24.24 6.72 6.91
CA SER A 664 -25.56 6.72 7.53
C SER A 664 -26.16 5.32 7.54
N GLY A 665 -27.08 5.03 8.46
CA GLY A 665 -27.78 3.75 8.53
C GLY A 665 -26.90 2.53 8.83
N LYS A 666 -25.79 2.70 9.58
CA LYS A 666 -24.96 1.58 10.06
C LYS A 666 -25.80 0.68 10.99
N PRO A 667 -25.91 -0.63 10.72
CA PRO A 667 -26.53 -1.58 11.63
C PRO A 667 -25.76 -1.71 12.95
N PRO A 668 -26.44 -1.94 14.10
CA PRO A 668 -25.77 -2.28 15.36
C PRO A 668 -24.93 -3.55 15.25
N ASP A 669 -23.84 -3.64 16.01
CA ASP A 669 -22.98 -4.83 16.02
C ASP A 669 -23.76 -6.11 16.46
N GLY A 670 -23.41 -7.26 15.87
CA GLY A 670 -24.04 -8.55 16.16
C GLY A 670 -25.28 -8.89 15.32
N VAL A 671 -25.73 -7.98 14.44
CA VAL A 671 -26.74 -8.28 13.40
C VAL A 671 -25.99 -8.68 12.13
N SER A 672 -25.94 -9.99 11.84
CA SER A 672 -25.13 -10.52 10.74
C SER A 672 -25.72 -10.20 9.35
N PRO A 673 -24.87 -9.84 8.37
CA PRO A 673 -23.43 -9.57 8.48
C PRO A 673 -23.14 -8.07 8.66
N SER A 674 -22.22 -7.69 9.56
CA SER A 674 -21.72 -6.32 9.75
C SER A 674 -20.74 -5.87 8.64
N THR A 675 -21.00 -6.28 7.40
CA THR A 675 -20.16 -6.06 6.22
C THR A 675 -20.58 -4.80 5.49
N TRP A 676 -19.61 -4.08 4.95
CA TRP A 676 -19.83 -2.91 4.10
C TRP A 676 -19.11 -3.11 2.76
N SER A 677 -19.59 -2.44 1.72
CA SER A 677 -18.93 -2.44 0.41
C SER A 677 -19.06 -1.08 -0.25
N ALA A 678 -18.04 -0.64 -0.95
CA ALA A 678 -18.08 0.59 -1.74
C ALA A 678 -17.36 0.40 -3.08
N VAL A 679 -17.89 1.00 -4.14
CA VAL A 679 -17.15 1.19 -5.39
C VAL A 679 -16.30 2.44 -5.21
N ILE A 680 -15.05 2.36 -5.65
CA ILE A 680 -14.08 3.46 -5.60
C ILE A 680 -13.34 3.55 -6.94
N GLY A 681 -13.04 4.75 -7.39
CA GLY A 681 -12.27 4.93 -8.61
C GLY A 681 -12.01 6.38 -8.92
N GLY A 682 -11.20 6.60 -9.94
CA GLY A 682 -10.87 7.94 -10.42
C GLY A 682 -9.78 7.94 -11.47
N GLU A 683 -9.18 9.11 -11.64
CA GLU A 683 -7.97 9.30 -12.43
C GLU A 683 -6.74 8.87 -11.62
N GLY A 684 -5.73 8.33 -12.30
CA GLY A 684 -4.47 7.97 -11.68
C GLY A 684 -3.31 8.01 -12.65
N VAL A 685 -2.10 8.14 -12.13
CA VAL A 685 -0.85 8.02 -12.88
C VAL A 685 -0.20 6.70 -12.51
N PHE A 686 -0.02 5.77 -13.44
CA PHE A 686 0.54 4.44 -13.14
C PHE A 686 1.90 4.22 -13.83
N GLY A 687 2.72 5.26 -13.88
CA GLY A 687 4.03 5.24 -14.54
C GLY A 687 4.42 6.55 -15.20
N SER A 688 5.52 6.52 -15.95
CA SER A 688 6.05 7.65 -16.74
C SER A 688 6.94 7.15 -17.87
N ASP A 689 6.89 7.80 -19.03
CA ASP A 689 7.89 7.67 -20.10
C ASP A 689 8.26 9.07 -20.61
N ASN A 690 9.11 9.77 -19.86
CA ASN A 690 9.36 11.22 -19.93
C ASN A 690 8.13 12.13 -19.64
N VAL A 691 6.93 11.59 -19.74
CA VAL A 691 5.63 12.19 -19.40
C VAL A 691 4.86 11.20 -18.55
N GLN A 692 4.13 11.69 -17.55
CA GLN A 692 3.29 10.86 -16.68
C GLN A 692 2.29 10.03 -17.51
N ASP A 693 2.16 8.75 -17.16
CA ASP A 693 1.25 7.80 -17.79
C ASP A 693 -0.12 7.87 -17.12
N TYR A 694 -0.91 8.86 -17.52
CA TYR A 694 -2.26 9.09 -17.02
C TYR A 694 -3.24 8.00 -17.49
N GLY A 695 -4.17 7.65 -16.60
CA GLY A 695 -5.24 6.73 -16.88
C GLY A 695 -6.35 6.80 -15.85
N TYR A 696 -7.16 5.74 -15.86
CA TYR A 696 -8.31 5.58 -14.98
C TYR A 696 -8.19 4.28 -14.21
N TRP A 697 -8.81 4.23 -13.03
CA TRP A 697 -8.89 3.01 -12.24
C TRP A 697 -10.25 2.91 -11.55
N LEU A 698 -10.70 1.66 -11.38
CA LEU A 698 -11.94 1.31 -10.70
C LEU A 698 -11.68 0.07 -9.84
N ALA A 699 -12.17 0.11 -8.61
CA ALA A 699 -11.99 -0.93 -7.62
C ALA A 699 -13.23 -1.06 -6.73
N THR A 700 -13.27 -2.15 -5.97
CA THR A 700 -14.23 -2.37 -4.90
C THR A 700 -13.50 -2.43 -3.57
N MET A 701 -13.99 -1.66 -2.59
CA MET A 701 -13.66 -1.80 -1.18
C MET A 701 -14.62 -2.80 -0.55
N ASN A 702 -14.08 -3.88 0.00
CA ASN A 702 -14.84 -4.92 0.70
C ASN A 702 -14.50 -4.88 2.19
N GLY A 703 -15.46 -4.49 3.00
CA GLY A 703 -15.36 -4.36 4.44
C GLY A 703 -15.46 -5.69 5.17
N THR A 704 -14.48 -5.99 6.00
CA THR A 704 -14.48 -7.15 6.90
C THR A 704 -15.05 -6.82 8.28
N SER A 705 -14.85 -5.58 8.75
CA SER A 705 -15.38 -5.10 10.02
C SER A 705 -15.63 -3.59 9.96
N TRP A 706 -16.67 -3.15 10.67
CA TRP A 706 -16.90 -1.76 11.08
C TRP A 706 -17.57 -1.79 12.44
N THR A 707 -16.80 -1.61 13.50
CA THR A 707 -17.21 -1.87 14.90
C THR A 707 -17.89 -0.66 15.57
N ASP A 708 -18.53 -0.90 16.70
CA ASP A 708 -19.14 0.12 17.56
C ASP A 708 -18.12 1.02 18.29
N ASN A 709 -16.83 0.65 18.33
CA ASN A 709 -15.76 1.56 18.78
C ASN A 709 -15.17 2.40 17.64
N GLY A 710 -15.62 2.18 16.39
CA GLY A 710 -15.29 3.01 15.23
C GLY A 710 -14.18 2.44 14.35
N GLU A 711 -13.65 1.25 14.65
CA GLU A 711 -12.61 0.61 13.82
C GLU A 711 -13.20 0.08 12.52
N ILE A 712 -12.54 0.38 11.40
CA ILE A 712 -12.90 -0.04 10.05
C ILE A 712 -11.75 -0.87 9.51
N THR A 713 -12.07 -2.06 8.99
CA THR A 713 -11.08 -2.91 8.28
C THR A 713 -11.68 -3.51 7.02
N GLY A 714 -10.88 -3.60 5.96
CA GLY A 714 -11.32 -4.16 4.68
C GLY A 714 -10.19 -4.38 3.70
N THR A 715 -10.55 -4.58 2.44
CA THR A 715 -9.60 -4.74 1.32
C THR A 715 -10.08 -3.98 0.09
N LEU A 716 -9.15 -3.38 -0.64
CA LEU A 716 -9.34 -2.79 -1.95
C LEU A 716 -8.87 -3.77 -3.03
N GLY A 717 -9.65 -3.94 -4.09
CA GLY A 717 -9.24 -4.69 -5.27
C GLY A 717 -9.91 -4.17 -6.52
N GLY A 718 -9.13 -3.93 -7.58
CA GLY A 718 -9.63 -3.35 -8.82
C GLY A 718 -8.67 -3.42 -9.99
N ASN A 719 -9.02 -2.71 -11.05
CA ASN A 719 -8.25 -2.62 -12.29
C ASN A 719 -7.90 -1.17 -12.60
N TYR A 720 -6.81 -0.98 -13.33
CA TYR A 720 -6.47 0.31 -13.93
C TYR A 720 -6.15 0.15 -15.41
N LEU A 721 -6.39 1.22 -16.17
CA LEU A 721 -6.08 1.33 -17.58
C LEU A 721 -5.48 2.71 -17.84
N THR A 722 -4.23 2.74 -18.31
CA THR A 722 -3.57 3.93 -18.86
C THR A 722 -3.49 3.82 -20.38
N LEU A 723 -2.89 4.82 -21.02
CA LEU A 723 -2.61 4.73 -22.44
C LEU A 723 -1.62 3.61 -22.76
N ARG A 724 -0.77 3.19 -21.80
CA ARG A 724 0.35 2.27 -22.03
C ARG A 724 0.25 0.97 -21.28
N HIS A 725 -0.49 0.91 -20.20
CA HIS A 725 -0.54 -0.23 -19.29
C HIS A 725 -1.99 -0.58 -18.93
N LYS A 726 -2.25 -1.86 -18.77
CA LYS A 726 -3.45 -2.35 -18.07
C LYS A 726 -3.01 -3.26 -16.94
N GLY A 727 -3.62 -3.11 -15.77
CA GLY A 727 -3.24 -3.90 -14.62
C GLY A 727 -4.28 -3.94 -13.51
N THR A 728 -3.86 -4.49 -12.38
CA THR A 728 -4.65 -4.59 -11.14
C THR A 728 -4.06 -3.69 -10.06
N ILE A 729 -4.91 -3.21 -9.16
CA ILE A 729 -4.56 -2.44 -7.97
C ILE A 729 -5.26 -3.06 -6.75
N GLY A 730 -4.54 -3.22 -5.63
CA GLY A 730 -5.15 -3.75 -4.42
C GLY A 730 -4.28 -3.73 -3.17
N GLY A 731 -4.94 -3.75 -2.01
CA GLY A 731 -4.31 -3.64 -0.71
C GLY A 731 -5.32 -3.62 0.44
N PRO A 732 -4.87 -3.80 1.68
CA PRO A 732 -5.73 -3.67 2.87
C PRO A 732 -6.23 -2.23 3.07
N ILE A 733 -7.33 -2.10 3.80
CA ILE A 733 -7.94 -0.84 4.23
C ILE A 733 -8.06 -0.84 5.74
N TYR A 734 -7.62 0.25 6.37
CA TYR A 734 -7.80 0.53 7.80
C TYR A 734 -8.43 1.91 7.98
N GLY A 735 -9.34 2.07 8.93
CA GLY A 735 -9.98 3.35 9.15
C GLY A 735 -10.61 3.50 10.52
N VAL A 736 -11.02 4.73 10.83
CA VAL A 736 -11.71 5.08 12.07
C VAL A 736 -12.91 5.98 11.80
N SER A 737 -14.02 5.75 12.48
CA SER A 737 -15.23 6.57 12.41
C SER A 737 -15.55 7.25 13.73
N ASP A 738 -16.25 8.38 13.67
CA ASP A 738 -16.90 8.90 14.87
C ASP A 738 -18.08 7.98 15.25
N GLN A 739 -18.54 8.08 16.49
CA GLN A 739 -19.63 7.26 17.01
C GLN A 739 -20.83 8.11 17.39
N PRO A 740 -21.78 8.33 16.46
CA PRO A 740 -23.03 8.94 16.84
C PRO A 740 -24.02 7.88 17.27
N THR A 741 -24.74 8.18 18.35
CA THR A 741 -25.83 7.38 18.95
C THR A 741 -26.97 7.00 18.00
N GLU A 742 -26.93 7.45 16.74
CA GLU A 742 -28.01 7.36 15.75
C GLU A 742 -27.63 6.60 14.46
N GLY A 743 -26.45 5.95 14.40
CA GLY A 743 -26.07 5.09 13.27
C GLY A 743 -25.63 5.84 12.00
N SER A 744 -25.26 7.11 12.12
CA SER A 744 -24.73 7.96 11.03
C SER A 744 -23.64 8.88 11.57
N GLY A 745 -22.56 9.12 10.84
CA GLY A 745 -21.41 9.92 11.28
C GLY A 745 -20.42 10.22 10.16
N THR A 746 -19.20 10.65 10.50
CA THR A 746 -18.06 10.80 9.60
C THR A 746 -17.03 9.69 9.79
N TRP A 747 -16.16 9.51 8.81
CA TRP A 747 -15.11 8.50 8.88
C TRP A 747 -13.89 8.91 8.07
N ILE A 748 -12.74 8.35 8.44
CA ILE A 748 -11.48 8.41 7.68
C ILE A 748 -10.96 6.99 7.50
N ALA A 749 -10.23 6.75 6.43
CA ALA A 749 -9.52 5.49 6.23
C ALA A 749 -8.32 5.69 5.32
N GLU A 750 -7.50 4.66 5.23
CA GLU A 750 -6.37 4.60 4.34
C GLU A 750 -6.21 3.18 3.76
N SER A 751 -5.70 3.11 2.54
CA SER A 751 -5.25 1.88 1.91
C SER A 751 -3.82 2.05 1.39
N VAL A 752 -2.94 1.15 1.79
CA VAL A 752 -1.61 0.99 1.19
C VAL A 752 -1.54 -0.38 0.53
N GLY A 753 -0.98 -0.45 -0.67
CA GLY A 753 -0.95 -1.70 -1.42
C GLY A 753 -0.07 -1.63 -2.65
N THR A 754 -0.26 -2.60 -3.54
CA THR A 754 0.51 -2.72 -4.78
C THR A 754 -0.39 -2.57 -6.01
N TYR A 755 0.23 -2.19 -7.11
CA TYR A 755 -0.36 -2.31 -8.43
C TYR A 755 0.63 -2.92 -9.41
N GLU A 756 0.11 -3.64 -10.39
CA GLU A 756 0.90 -4.32 -11.41
C GLU A 756 0.10 -4.41 -12.69
N GLY A 757 0.76 -4.13 -13.80
CA GLY A 757 0.19 -4.22 -15.13
C GLY A 757 1.15 -4.74 -16.18
N ALA A 758 0.60 -4.90 -17.37
CA ALA A 758 1.31 -5.30 -18.56
C ALA A 758 1.24 -4.18 -19.61
N PRO A 759 2.31 -3.98 -20.41
CA PRO A 759 2.28 -3.08 -21.56
C PRO A 759 1.15 -3.43 -22.54
N LEU A 760 0.45 -2.40 -22.99
CA LEU A 760 -0.56 -2.51 -24.02
C LEU A 760 0.10 -2.76 -25.39
N THR A 761 -0.43 -3.73 -26.12
CA THR A 761 -0.06 -3.92 -27.54
C THR A 761 -0.76 -2.89 -28.43
N PHE A 762 -1.98 -2.50 -28.06
CA PHE A 762 -2.68 -1.37 -28.68
C PHE A 762 -3.34 -0.50 -27.62
N GLY A 763 -3.31 0.81 -27.86
CA GLY A 763 -4.00 1.83 -27.10
C GLY A 763 -4.85 2.70 -28.02
N GLY A 764 -5.85 3.34 -27.44
CA GLY A 764 -6.79 4.19 -28.14
C GLY A 764 -7.65 4.99 -27.18
N LYS A 765 -8.54 5.78 -27.78
CA LYS A 765 -9.49 6.62 -27.05
C LYS A 765 -10.90 6.35 -27.52
N ILE A 766 -11.83 6.62 -26.61
CA ILE A 766 -13.24 6.83 -26.90
C ILE A 766 -13.57 8.25 -26.47
N ASP A 767 -14.27 8.99 -27.33
CA ASP A 767 -14.52 10.41 -27.13
C ASP A 767 -15.93 10.76 -27.60
N TYR A 768 -16.45 11.93 -27.23
CA TYR A 768 -17.73 12.42 -27.72
C TYR A 768 -17.66 12.74 -29.23
N ASP A 769 -18.83 12.76 -29.88
CA ASP A 769 -18.93 13.07 -31.31
C ASP A 769 -18.57 14.54 -31.61
N SER A 770 -18.51 14.91 -32.90
CA SER A 770 -18.20 16.29 -33.30
C SER A 770 -19.19 17.35 -32.81
N ASN A 771 -20.33 16.95 -32.25
CA ASN A 771 -21.37 17.81 -31.70
C ASN A 771 -21.30 17.87 -30.17
N GLY A 772 -20.32 17.21 -29.53
CA GLY A 772 -20.17 17.17 -28.08
C GLY A 772 -20.98 16.09 -27.38
N ASN A 773 -21.56 15.13 -28.11
CA ASN A 773 -22.48 14.13 -27.56
C ASN A 773 -21.88 12.72 -27.62
N GLY A 774 -21.99 11.94 -26.54
CA GLY A 774 -21.66 10.52 -26.49
C GLY A 774 -22.82 9.65 -25.97
N LEU A 775 -23.68 10.21 -25.11
CA LEU A 775 -24.84 9.55 -24.52
C LEU A 775 -26.10 10.38 -24.81
N TYR A 776 -27.13 9.79 -25.40
CA TYR A 776 -28.37 10.49 -25.74
C TYR A 776 -29.50 10.04 -24.80
N ASN A 777 -30.19 11.01 -24.19
CA ASN A 777 -31.37 10.79 -23.35
C ASN A 777 -32.24 12.06 -23.33
N ASP A 778 -33.55 11.94 -23.46
CA ASP A 778 -34.47 13.07 -23.28
C ASP A 778 -35.64 12.80 -22.32
N GLY A 779 -35.59 11.71 -21.55
CA GLY A 779 -36.63 11.28 -20.62
C GLY A 779 -37.93 10.79 -21.29
N ASP A 780 -38.17 11.14 -22.55
CA ASP A 780 -39.36 10.81 -23.33
C ASP A 780 -39.09 9.75 -24.41
N GLY A 781 -37.86 9.23 -24.53
CA GLY A 781 -37.49 8.13 -25.43
C GLY A 781 -37.26 8.57 -26.89
N ILE A 782 -36.86 9.83 -27.09
CA ILE A 782 -36.49 10.48 -28.35
C ILE A 782 -35.01 10.94 -28.23
N LEU A 783 -34.31 11.12 -29.35
CA LEU A 783 -32.90 11.55 -29.41
C LEU A 783 -32.79 13.02 -28.95
N GLY A 784 -32.38 13.21 -27.69
CA GLY A 784 -32.18 14.52 -27.05
C GLY A 784 -30.79 15.13 -27.18
N VAL A 785 -30.55 16.22 -26.43
CA VAL A 785 -29.21 16.77 -26.20
C VAL A 785 -28.40 15.71 -25.46
N GLY A 786 -27.21 15.37 -25.97
CA GLY A 786 -26.41 14.32 -25.40
C GLY A 786 -25.46 14.81 -24.32
N ASP A 787 -25.14 13.90 -23.39
CA ASP A 787 -24.08 14.08 -22.40
C ASP A 787 -22.74 13.51 -22.93
N THR A 788 -21.64 13.79 -22.24
CA THR A 788 -20.28 13.49 -22.74
C THR A 788 -19.75 12.16 -22.20
N ILE A 789 -18.94 11.48 -23.02
CA ILE A 789 -18.12 10.34 -22.61
C ILE A 789 -16.68 10.60 -23.05
N ASP A 790 -15.71 10.27 -22.21
CA ASP A 790 -14.28 10.25 -22.53
C ASP A 790 -13.70 8.97 -21.92
N GLY A 791 -12.67 8.38 -22.52
CA GLY A 791 -12.09 7.17 -21.99
C GLY A 791 -10.95 6.60 -22.82
N LEU A 792 -10.28 5.63 -22.22
CA LEU A 792 -9.22 4.87 -22.85
C LEU A 792 -9.76 3.53 -23.32
N VAL A 793 -9.23 3.05 -24.44
CA VAL A 793 -9.40 1.66 -24.89
C VAL A 793 -8.04 1.01 -25.06
N GLY A 794 -7.88 -0.23 -24.64
CA GLY A 794 -6.61 -0.94 -24.83
C GLY A 794 -6.70 -2.45 -24.67
N GLY A 795 -5.65 -3.11 -25.13
CA GLY A 795 -5.47 -4.55 -24.93
C GLY A 795 -4.01 -4.98 -25.04
N ILE A 796 -3.68 -6.07 -24.34
CA ILE A 796 -2.32 -6.66 -24.28
C ILE A 796 -2.05 -7.66 -25.42
N GLN A 797 -3.00 -7.84 -26.33
CA GLN A 797 -2.89 -8.67 -27.52
C GLN A 797 -3.27 -7.85 -28.74
N SER A 798 -2.59 -8.09 -29.86
CA SER A 798 -2.83 -7.36 -31.10
C SER A 798 -4.24 -7.61 -31.64
N PRO A 799 -5.04 -6.58 -31.99
CA PRO A 799 -6.47 -6.77 -32.26
C PRO A 799 -6.76 -7.45 -33.61
N TRP A 800 -5.75 -7.63 -34.47
CA TRP A 800 -5.86 -8.33 -35.76
C TRP A 800 -5.33 -9.78 -35.76
N SER A 801 -4.89 -10.31 -34.61
CA SER A 801 -4.37 -11.70 -34.51
C SER A 801 -5.44 -12.77 -34.20
N GLY A 802 -6.72 -12.46 -34.43
CA GLY A 802 -7.86 -13.33 -34.10
C GLY A 802 -8.87 -12.62 -33.20
N ALA A 803 -9.72 -13.38 -32.53
CA ALA A 803 -10.66 -12.83 -31.54
C ALA A 803 -9.89 -12.41 -30.28
N ASN A 804 -9.73 -11.11 -30.07
CA ASN A 804 -8.94 -10.55 -28.98
C ASN A 804 -9.78 -9.68 -28.04
N SER A 805 -9.44 -9.70 -26.76
CA SER A 805 -10.09 -8.89 -25.73
C SER A 805 -9.63 -7.44 -25.78
N LEU A 806 -10.54 -6.53 -25.52
CA LEU A 806 -10.26 -5.11 -25.34
C LEU A 806 -10.98 -4.62 -24.08
N SER A 807 -10.43 -3.60 -23.43
CA SER A 807 -10.99 -2.98 -22.24
C SER A 807 -11.16 -1.50 -22.44
N LEU A 808 -12.23 -0.94 -21.88
CA LEU A 808 -12.51 0.48 -21.84
C LEU A 808 -12.68 0.92 -20.40
N MET A 809 -12.18 2.10 -20.09
CA MET A 809 -12.42 2.77 -18.82
C MET A 809 -12.34 4.27 -19.02
N GLY A 810 -13.23 5.02 -18.36
CA GLY A 810 -13.17 6.47 -18.43
C GLY A 810 -14.32 7.18 -17.71
N PRO A 811 -14.26 8.51 -17.67
CA PRO A 811 -15.30 9.33 -17.10
C PRO A 811 -16.46 9.53 -18.09
N TYR A 812 -17.62 9.82 -17.53
CA TYR A 812 -18.76 10.31 -18.29
C TYR A 812 -19.49 11.39 -17.49
N SER A 813 -20.15 12.30 -18.19
CA SER A 813 -21.16 13.16 -17.59
C SER A 813 -22.51 12.61 -18.02
N ALA A 814 -23.50 12.61 -17.12
CA ALA A 814 -24.88 12.38 -17.50
C ALA A 814 -25.83 13.18 -16.61
N SER A 815 -26.89 13.72 -17.22
CA SER A 815 -27.99 14.30 -16.46
C SER A 815 -28.74 13.18 -15.72
N PRO A 816 -28.93 13.23 -14.39
CA PRO A 816 -29.50 12.12 -13.62
C PRO A 816 -30.97 11.90 -13.99
N LEU A 817 -31.21 10.97 -14.90
CA LEU A 817 -32.52 10.56 -15.36
C LEU A 817 -32.64 9.05 -15.13
N ASP A 818 -33.76 8.59 -14.58
CA ASP A 818 -34.05 7.16 -14.37
C ASP A 818 -34.31 6.38 -15.69
N ALA A 819 -34.03 7.00 -16.85
CA ALA A 819 -34.27 6.46 -18.19
C ALA A 819 -32.99 5.87 -18.81
N PRO A 820 -33.10 4.87 -19.72
CA PRO A 820 -31.95 4.34 -20.45
C PRO A 820 -31.25 5.40 -21.33
N TYR A 821 -29.92 5.41 -21.35
CA TYR A 821 -29.14 6.23 -22.29
C TYR A 821 -28.79 5.42 -23.55
N LEU A 822 -28.87 6.05 -24.71
CA LEU A 822 -28.37 5.51 -25.97
C LEU A 822 -26.90 5.94 -26.14
N TRP A 823 -26.00 4.98 -26.26
CA TRP A 823 -24.56 5.25 -26.43
C TRP A 823 -24.19 5.28 -27.91
N ASN A 824 -23.53 6.36 -28.33
CA ASN A 824 -22.94 6.51 -29.65
C ASN A 824 -21.69 7.39 -29.57
N ALA A 825 -20.52 6.77 -29.66
CA ALA A 825 -19.24 7.46 -29.57
C ALA A 825 -18.20 6.86 -30.54
N PRO A 826 -17.35 7.70 -31.18
CA PRO A 826 -16.19 7.22 -31.94
C PRO A 826 -15.17 6.52 -31.04
N ILE A 827 -14.54 5.49 -31.59
CA ILE A 827 -13.44 4.74 -30.97
C ILE A 827 -12.26 4.67 -31.93
N TYR A 828 -11.06 5.05 -31.52
CA TYR A 828 -9.92 5.16 -32.44
C TYR A 828 -8.57 4.89 -31.77
N SER A 829 -7.59 4.43 -32.56
CA SER A 829 -6.23 4.18 -32.07
C SER A 829 -5.54 5.48 -31.70
N TYR A 830 -4.73 5.44 -30.64
CA TYR A 830 -3.97 6.59 -30.18
C TYR A 830 -2.64 6.15 -29.56
N ASP A 831 -1.54 6.72 -30.07
CA ASP A 831 -0.18 6.52 -29.57
C ASP A 831 0.43 7.88 -29.25
N GLY A 832 0.47 8.22 -27.94
CA GLY A 832 1.03 9.47 -27.45
C GLY A 832 2.54 9.64 -27.64
N ASN A 833 3.28 8.58 -27.95
CA ASN A 833 4.72 8.67 -28.26
C ASN A 833 4.99 9.07 -29.69
N ASN A 834 4.03 8.80 -30.58
CA ASN A 834 4.19 9.05 -32.00
C ASN A 834 3.72 10.47 -32.35
N ALA A 835 4.59 11.46 -32.10
CA ALA A 835 4.30 12.86 -32.42
C ALA A 835 4.01 13.11 -33.91
N THR A 836 4.41 12.19 -34.81
CA THR A 836 4.16 12.32 -36.26
C THR A 836 2.83 11.71 -36.67
N TYR A 837 2.45 10.57 -36.08
CA TYR A 837 1.21 9.85 -36.37
C TYR A 837 0.55 9.38 -35.07
N PRO A 838 -0.08 10.28 -34.30
CA PRO A 838 -0.61 9.95 -32.98
C PRO A 838 -1.83 9.02 -33.03
N PHE A 839 -2.30 8.63 -34.23
CA PHE A 839 -3.49 7.79 -34.43
C PHE A 839 -3.15 6.35 -34.82
N THR A 840 -1.95 5.87 -34.46
CA THR A 840 -1.54 4.47 -34.61
C THR A 840 -1.63 3.74 -33.28
N THR A 841 -1.50 2.42 -33.31
CA THR A 841 -1.29 1.57 -32.12
C THR A 841 0.22 1.36 -31.90
N TYR A 842 0.61 0.86 -30.72
CA TYR A 842 2.02 0.65 -30.37
C TYR A 842 2.74 -0.41 -31.22
N ASP A 843 2.01 -1.40 -31.73
CA ASP A 843 2.52 -2.39 -32.69
C ASP A 843 2.52 -1.90 -34.14
N GLY A 844 2.09 -0.65 -34.40
CA GLY A 844 2.20 0.03 -35.69
C GLY A 844 0.98 -0.06 -36.61
N GLY A 845 -0.12 -0.65 -36.15
CA GLY A 845 -1.41 -0.66 -36.86
C GLY A 845 -2.24 0.60 -36.57
N ALA A 846 -3.48 0.62 -37.04
CA ALA A 846 -4.44 1.67 -36.74
C ALA A 846 -5.88 1.15 -36.83
N PHE A 847 -6.79 1.75 -36.06
CA PHE A 847 -8.23 1.52 -36.16
C PHE A 847 -9.04 2.79 -35.94
N TRP A 848 -10.24 2.83 -36.51
CA TRP A 848 -11.26 3.85 -36.24
C TRP A 848 -12.65 3.28 -36.43
N GLY A 849 -13.56 3.51 -35.49
CA GLY A 849 -14.89 2.94 -35.51
C GLY A 849 -15.90 3.71 -34.68
N LEU A 850 -17.07 3.10 -34.54
CA LEU A 850 -18.20 3.66 -33.81
C LEU A 850 -18.79 2.62 -32.87
N THR A 851 -19.19 3.09 -31.70
CA THR A 851 -19.99 2.32 -30.74
C THR A 851 -21.48 2.59 -30.94
N GLY A 852 -22.31 1.60 -30.66
CA GLY A 852 -23.76 1.74 -30.57
C GLY A 852 -24.26 0.88 -29.43
N GLY A 853 -24.85 1.46 -28.39
CA GLY A 853 -25.20 0.72 -27.18
C GLY A 853 -26.32 1.33 -26.34
N VAL A 854 -26.62 0.68 -25.22
CA VAL A 854 -27.60 1.13 -24.22
C VAL A 854 -26.98 1.03 -22.83
N TRP A 855 -27.16 2.08 -22.03
CA TRP A 855 -26.79 2.12 -20.62
C TRP A 855 -28.07 2.16 -19.78
N LYS A 856 -28.25 1.18 -18.90
CA LYS A 856 -29.41 1.09 -18.01
C LYS A 856 -29.10 0.27 -16.77
N ASP A 857 -29.64 0.69 -15.62
CA ASP A 857 -29.58 0.00 -14.34
C ASP A 857 -28.14 -0.41 -13.94
N GLY A 858 -27.19 0.51 -14.14
CA GLY A 858 -25.76 0.31 -13.84
C GLY A 858 -25.02 -0.58 -14.85
N THR A 859 -25.65 -0.98 -15.95
CA THR A 859 -25.07 -1.89 -16.97
C THR A 859 -24.92 -1.25 -18.34
N ILE A 860 -23.90 -1.69 -19.07
CA ILE A 860 -23.58 -1.30 -20.45
C ILE A 860 -23.70 -2.52 -21.37
N ASP A 861 -24.32 -2.32 -22.53
CA ASP A 861 -24.24 -3.26 -23.65
C ASP A 861 -24.14 -2.50 -24.97
N ALA A 862 -23.13 -2.83 -25.76
CA ALA A 862 -22.89 -2.16 -27.03
C ALA A 862 -22.38 -3.10 -28.11
N LYS A 863 -22.57 -2.65 -29.35
CA LYS A 863 -21.95 -3.18 -30.56
C LYS A 863 -20.90 -2.20 -31.04
N VAL A 864 -19.79 -2.73 -31.54
CA VAL A 864 -18.68 -1.93 -32.03
C VAL A 864 -18.23 -2.46 -33.40
N TYR A 865 -18.13 -1.54 -34.35
CA TYR A 865 -17.61 -1.80 -35.69
C TYR A 865 -16.54 -0.76 -36.00
N SER A 866 -15.36 -1.22 -36.38
CA SER A 866 -14.20 -0.36 -36.69
C SER A 866 -13.54 -0.76 -38.00
N LEU A 867 -13.06 0.22 -38.75
CA LEU A 867 -12.08 0.01 -39.81
C LEU A 867 -10.72 -0.24 -39.17
N PHE A 868 -9.91 -1.14 -39.73
CA PHE A 868 -8.53 -1.34 -39.30
C PHE A 868 -7.57 -1.42 -40.48
N ILE A 869 -6.30 -1.10 -40.21
CA ILE A 869 -5.14 -1.41 -41.03
C ILE A 869 -4.06 -1.95 -40.10
N ASP A 870 -3.65 -3.20 -40.29
CA ASP A 870 -2.61 -3.83 -39.48
C ASP A 870 -1.18 -3.36 -39.89
N PRO A 871 -0.12 -3.68 -39.11
CA PRO A 871 1.25 -3.26 -39.41
C PRO A 871 1.80 -3.84 -40.72
N SER A 872 1.20 -4.92 -41.22
CA SER A 872 1.55 -5.54 -42.51
C SER A 872 0.80 -4.89 -43.69
N GLY A 873 -0.10 -3.94 -43.40
CA GLY A 873 -0.93 -3.24 -44.37
C GLY A 873 -2.17 -4.01 -44.81
N ASN A 874 -2.60 -5.05 -44.07
CA ASN A 874 -3.89 -5.68 -44.28
C ASN A 874 -4.98 -4.78 -43.69
N ALA A 875 -6.01 -4.48 -44.47
CA ALA A 875 -7.09 -3.58 -44.10
C ALA A 875 -8.43 -4.30 -44.11
N GLY A 876 -9.32 -3.92 -43.20
CA GLY A 876 -10.60 -4.59 -43.05
C GLY A 876 -11.49 -4.00 -41.98
N ILE A 877 -12.38 -4.84 -41.44
CA ILE A 877 -13.36 -4.47 -40.41
C ILE A 877 -13.11 -5.31 -39.15
N LEU A 878 -13.06 -4.64 -38.00
CA LEU A 878 -13.16 -5.23 -36.67
C LEU A 878 -14.62 -5.20 -36.26
N LYS A 879 -15.17 -6.36 -35.89
CA LYS A 879 -16.53 -6.50 -35.36
C LYS A 879 -16.47 -6.99 -33.92
N GLY A 880 -17.27 -6.40 -33.04
CA GLY A 880 -17.31 -6.79 -31.63
C GLY A 880 -18.54 -6.34 -30.86
N SER A 881 -18.55 -6.70 -29.58
CA SER A 881 -19.51 -6.21 -28.58
C SER A 881 -18.77 -5.82 -27.30
N LEU A 882 -19.34 -4.85 -26.57
CA LEU A 882 -18.86 -4.37 -25.29
C LEU A 882 -19.94 -4.63 -24.24
N ALA A 883 -19.53 -5.08 -23.05
CA ALA A 883 -20.40 -5.22 -21.90
C ALA A 883 -19.66 -4.71 -20.66
N GLY A 884 -20.38 -4.08 -19.75
CA GLY A 884 -19.73 -3.40 -18.63
C GLY A 884 -20.69 -2.79 -17.62
N ALA A 885 -20.15 -1.90 -16.80
CA ALA A 885 -20.89 -1.19 -15.78
C ALA A 885 -20.60 0.32 -15.86
N TYR A 886 -21.56 1.11 -15.40
CA TYR A 886 -21.39 2.53 -15.19
C TYR A 886 -21.81 2.88 -13.76
N TYR A 887 -21.10 3.85 -13.19
CA TYR A 887 -21.20 4.24 -11.79
C TYR A 887 -21.55 5.73 -11.73
N PRO A 888 -22.86 6.10 -11.73
CA PRO A 888 -23.32 7.49 -11.74
C PRO A 888 -22.73 8.38 -10.67
N GLU A 889 -22.43 7.80 -9.53
CA GLU A 889 -21.97 8.55 -8.38
C GLU A 889 -20.48 8.83 -8.43
N LEU A 890 -19.75 8.08 -9.27
CA LEU A 890 -18.36 8.35 -9.62
C LEU A 890 -18.26 9.10 -10.96
N GLY A 891 -19.32 9.05 -11.79
CA GLY A 891 -19.32 9.42 -13.21
C GLY A 891 -18.22 8.71 -13.98
N MET A 892 -18.06 7.41 -13.71
CA MET A 892 -17.10 6.56 -14.39
C MET A 892 -17.79 5.34 -14.98
N PHE A 893 -17.19 4.77 -16.02
CA PHE A 893 -17.62 3.50 -16.58
C PHE A 893 -16.42 2.60 -16.86
N GLU A 894 -16.69 1.30 -16.92
CA GLU A 894 -15.78 0.30 -17.44
C GLU A 894 -16.54 -0.68 -18.34
N ALA A 895 -15.90 -1.16 -19.40
CA ALA A 895 -16.46 -2.18 -20.25
C ALA A 895 -15.38 -3.06 -20.86
N ASP A 896 -15.66 -4.35 -20.96
CA ASP A 896 -14.81 -5.31 -21.67
C ASP A 896 -15.53 -5.83 -22.91
N GLY A 897 -14.75 -6.23 -23.91
CA GLY A 897 -15.30 -6.76 -25.14
C GLY A 897 -14.31 -7.58 -25.95
N THR A 898 -14.77 -8.02 -27.12
CA THR A 898 -13.95 -8.77 -28.07
C THR A 898 -14.03 -8.16 -29.45
N TRP A 899 -12.91 -8.08 -30.16
CA TRP A 899 -12.86 -7.77 -31.58
C TRP A 899 -12.47 -8.98 -32.42
N THR A 900 -13.16 -9.16 -33.54
CA THR A 900 -12.83 -10.14 -34.57
C THR A 900 -12.51 -9.41 -35.89
N PRO A 901 -11.29 -9.58 -36.43
CA PRO A 901 -10.88 -8.96 -37.70
C PRO A 901 -11.34 -9.75 -38.92
N THR A 902 -11.84 -9.06 -39.94
CA THR A 902 -12.01 -9.60 -41.30
C THR A 902 -11.24 -8.74 -42.30
N VAL A 903 -10.20 -9.31 -42.92
CA VAL A 903 -9.34 -8.64 -43.90
C VAL A 903 -10.03 -8.55 -45.26
N LEU A 904 -10.20 -7.33 -45.79
CA LEU A 904 -10.86 -7.07 -47.08
C LEU A 904 -9.90 -6.58 -48.18
N GLU A 905 -8.74 -6.04 -47.80
CA GLU A 905 -7.75 -5.50 -48.73
C GLU A 905 -6.34 -5.58 -48.14
N THR A 906 -5.29 -5.43 -48.95
CA THR A 906 -3.88 -5.47 -48.51
C THR A 906 -3.07 -4.36 -49.17
N GLY A 907 -1.98 -3.93 -48.52
CA GLY A 907 -1.05 -2.92 -49.06
C GLY A 907 -1.42 -1.48 -48.73
N LEU A 908 -2.20 -1.27 -47.67
CA LEU A 908 -2.56 0.08 -47.19
C LEU A 908 -1.64 0.52 -46.04
N ALA A 909 -1.37 1.82 -45.95
CA ALA A 909 -0.58 2.38 -44.86
C ALA A 909 -1.48 2.69 -43.64
N PRO A 910 -1.10 2.27 -42.41
CA PRO A 910 -1.87 2.55 -41.20
C PRO A 910 -2.22 4.03 -40.96
N SER A 911 -1.34 4.95 -41.39
CA SER A 911 -1.56 6.40 -41.27
C SER A 911 -2.79 6.94 -42.02
N LEU A 912 -3.42 6.13 -42.90
CA LEU A 912 -4.66 6.49 -43.58
C LEU A 912 -5.88 6.57 -42.64
N LEU A 913 -5.82 5.99 -41.43
CA LEU A 913 -6.91 5.99 -40.46
C LEU A 913 -6.84 7.13 -39.41
N GLY A 914 -5.91 8.09 -39.54
CA GLY A 914 -5.78 9.18 -38.58
C GLY A 914 -7.00 10.10 -38.47
N SER A 915 -7.23 10.73 -37.29
CA SER A 915 -8.34 11.67 -37.12
C SER A 915 -8.17 12.83 -38.09
N GLY A 916 -9.13 13.01 -38.99
CA GLY A 916 -9.08 13.99 -40.09
C GLY A 916 -8.59 13.44 -41.44
N SER A 917 -7.99 12.25 -41.49
CA SER A 917 -7.65 11.55 -42.73
C SER A 917 -8.82 10.73 -43.26
N LEU A 918 -9.68 10.22 -42.37
CA LEU A 918 -10.92 9.59 -42.78
C LEU A 918 -11.73 10.59 -43.59
N THR A 919 -11.87 10.29 -44.87
CA THR A 919 -13.05 10.74 -45.57
C THR A 919 -14.22 10.13 -44.81
N SER A 920 -14.97 10.94 -44.05
CA SER A 920 -16.38 10.93 -44.36
C SER A 920 -16.39 11.08 -45.87
N SER A 921 -16.62 9.99 -46.61
CA SER A 921 -16.83 10.17 -48.04
C SER A 921 -17.83 11.29 -48.13
N ASN A 922 -17.57 12.30 -48.95
CA ASN A 922 -18.36 13.53 -49.06
C ASN A 922 -19.84 13.29 -49.43
N ASP A 923 -20.39 12.10 -49.25
CA ASP A 923 -21.55 11.58 -49.92
C ASP A 923 -22.42 10.75 -48.96
N LEU A 924 -23.64 11.29 -48.78
CA LEU A 924 -24.83 10.78 -48.09
C LEU A 924 -24.92 10.98 -46.57
N TYR A 925 -25.11 12.25 -46.20
CA TYR A 925 -25.88 12.61 -45.00
C TYR A 925 -27.37 12.27 -45.26
N PHE A 926 -27.87 11.16 -44.70
CA PHE A 926 -29.28 10.82 -44.80
C PHE A 926 -30.06 11.65 -43.77
N ASN A 927 -30.56 12.83 -44.16
CA ASN A 927 -31.23 13.75 -43.24
C ASN A 927 -32.74 13.56 -43.12
N SER A 928 -33.33 12.74 -43.99
CA SER A 928 -34.79 12.65 -44.12
C SER A 928 -35.22 11.19 -44.17
N LEU A 929 -35.73 10.69 -43.05
CA LEU A 929 -36.55 9.48 -43.04
C LEU A 929 -37.79 9.74 -43.91
N THR A 930 -37.93 8.99 -45.00
CA THR A 930 -39.04 9.10 -45.95
C THR A 930 -40.20 8.17 -45.61
N SER A 931 -39.91 7.04 -44.97
CA SER A 931 -40.90 6.15 -44.37
C SER A 931 -40.26 5.30 -43.28
N GLY A 932 -40.93 5.17 -42.13
CA GLY A 932 -40.57 4.23 -41.08
C GLY A 932 -41.78 3.40 -40.66
N SER A 933 -41.77 2.11 -40.96
CA SER A 933 -42.90 1.22 -40.65
C SER A 933 -42.44 -0.14 -40.15
N GLY A 934 -43.08 -0.61 -39.09
CA GLY A 934 -42.76 -1.85 -38.42
C GLY A 934 -43.96 -2.43 -37.69
N ALA A 935 -43.80 -3.67 -37.25
CA ALA A 935 -44.84 -4.38 -36.52
C ALA A 935 -44.24 -5.43 -35.60
N PHE A 936 -44.89 -5.66 -34.48
CA PHE A 936 -44.68 -6.83 -33.64
C PHE A 936 -45.35 -8.04 -34.28
N SER A 937 -44.73 -9.20 -34.15
CA SER A 937 -45.31 -10.46 -34.66
C SER A 937 -46.66 -10.79 -34.02
N ALA A 938 -46.92 -10.24 -32.83
CA ALA A 938 -48.17 -10.39 -32.10
C ALA A 938 -49.24 -9.32 -32.43
N GLY A 939 -48.94 -8.29 -33.22
CA GLY A 939 -49.94 -7.44 -33.87
C GLY A 939 -49.86 -5.93 -33.63
N ASP A 940 -49.09 -5.46 -32.65
CA ASP A 940 -48.87 -4.02 -32.41
C ASP A 940 -47.96 -3.39 -33.49
N THR A 941 -47.98 -2.05 -33.60
CA THR A 941 -47.26 -1.30 -34.65
C THR A 941 -46.04 -0.56 -34.13
N ILE A 942 -45.04 -0.38 -35.00
CA ILE A 942 -43.84 0.43 -34.78
C ILE A 942 -43.77 1.44 -35.92
N ILE A 943 -43.54 2.71 -35.61
CA ILE A 943 -43.45 3.80 -36.60
C ILE A 943 -42.16 4.55 -36.34
N GLY A 944 -41.34 4.74 -37.37
CA GLY A 944 -40.19 5.63 -37.32
C GLY A 944 -40.60 7.03 -37.76
N TRP A 945 -40.18 8.06 -37.03
CA TRP A 945 -40.44 9.46 -37.38
C TRP A 945 -39.16 10.17 -37.81
N SER A 946 -38.05 9.98 -37.10
CA SER A 946 -36.77 10.62 -37.43
C SER A 946 -35.64 9.60 -37.50
N GLY A 947 -34.60 9.93 -38.25
CA GLY A 947 -33.38 9.15 -38.28
C GLY A 947 -32.29 9.80 -39.11
N LEU A 948 -31.05 9.57 -38.70
CA LEU A 948 -29.83 10.09 -39.32
C LEU A 948 -28.86 8.93 -39.54
N GLY A 949 -28.20 8.89 -40.68
CA GLY A 949 -27.24 7.83 -40.98
C GLY A 949 -25.99 8.30 -41.71
N TRP A 950 -24.91 7.55 -41.50
CA TRP A 950 -23.58 7.83 -42.03
C TRP A 950 -22.89 6.55 -42.52
N LYS A 951 -21.96 6.73 -43.44
CA LYS A 951 -21.14 5.70 -44.07
C LYS A 951 -19.69 6.15 -44.04
N TYR A 952 -18.78 5.26 -43.65
CA TYR A 952 -17.34 5.53 -43.55
C TYR A 952 -16.54 4.48 -44.33
N SER A 953 -15.46 4.91 -44.97
CA SER A 953 -14.47 4.08 -45.67
C SER A 953 -13.08 4.67 -45.53
N ILE A 954 -12.05 3.83 -45.75
CA ILE A 954 -10.65 4.28 -45.81
C ILE A 954 -10.46 5.22 -47.02
N PRO A 955 -9.76 6.37 -46.86
CA PRO A 955 -9.60 7.41 -47.90
C PRO A 955 -8.62 7.07 -49.04
N THR A 956 -8.75 7.83 -50.13
CA THR A 956 -7.79 8.04 -51.25
C THR A 956 -7.22 6.80 -51.99
N PRO A 957 -7.91 6.32 -53.06
CA PRO A 957 -9.32 6.57 -53.36
C PRO A 957 -10.21 5.93 -52.29
N ALA A 958 -11.41 6.47 -52.10
CA ALA A 958 -12.40 5.87 -51.20
C ALA A 958 -12.61 4.40 -51.58
N ARG A 959 -12.57 3.52 -50.58
CA ARG A 959 -12.75 2.10 -50.80
C ARG A 959 -14.22 1.76 -50.98
N ASP A 960 -14.45 0.71 -51.73
CA ASP A 960 -15.75 0.16 -52.10
C ASP A 960 -16.37 -0.71 -50.98
N TRP A 961 -15.97 -0.46 -49.74
CA TRP A 961 -16.42 -1.12 -48.51
C TRP A 961 -16.13 -0.25 -47.30
N GLY A 962 -16.82 -0.53 -46.19
CA GLY A 962 -16.52 0.09 -44.90
C GLY A 962 -17.58 -0.17 -43.83
N ILE A 963 -17.73 0.78 -42.92
CA ILE A 963 -18.70 0.72 -41.82
C ILE A 963 -19.80 1.79 -41.96
N TRP A 964 -20.96 1.56 -41.37
CA TRP A 964 -22.09 2.49 -41.39
C TRP A 964 -22.78 2.53 -40.03
N GLN A 965 -23.48 3.63 -39.77
CA GLN A 965 -24.29 3.80 -38.58
C GLN A 965 -25.57 4.57 -38.90
N THR A 966 -26.65 4.30 -38.18
CA THR A 966 -27.90 5.04 -38.24
C THR A 966 -28.49 5.18 -36.84
N LEU A 967 -28.80 6.40 -36.44
CA LEU A 967 -29.61 6.70 -35.25
C LEU A 967 -31.04 6.89 -35.72
N ALA A 968 -31.99 6.20 -35.10
CA ALA A 968 -33.40 6.30 -35.47
C ALA A 968 -34.29 6.30 -34.23
N GLU A 969 -35.45 6.93 -34.37
CA GLU A 969 -36.43 7.07 -33.30
C GLU A 969 -37.86 7.06 -33.85
N GLY A 970 -38.82 6.84 -32.95
CA GLY A 970 -40.22 6.99 -33.28
C GLY A 970 -41.15 6.53 -32.18
N ILE A 971 -42.31 6.03 -32.58
CA ILE A 971 -43.41 5.62 -31.68
C ILE A 971 -43.80 4.17 -31.90
N TYR A 972 -44.44 3.56 -30.90
CA TYR A 972 -45.02 2.22 -31.00
C TYR A 972 -46.39 2.16 -30.32
N THR A 973 -47.16 1.09 -30.54
CA THR A 973 -48.39 0.80 -29.79
C THR A 973 -48.16 -0.36 -28.83
N ASP A 974 -48.81 -0.31 -27.68
CA ASP A 974 -48.86 -1.46 -26.76
C ASP A 974 -50.31 -1.73 -26.35
N THR A 975 -50.91 -2.70 -27.00
CA THR A 975 -52.25 -3.22 -26.67
C THR A 975 -52.17 -4.54 -25.90
N GLY A 976 -50.99 -4.86 -25.34
CA GLY A 976 -50.65 -6.15 -24.76
C GLY A 976 -50.13 -7.18 -25.78
N SER A 977 -49.74 -6.72 -26.98
CA SER A 977 -49.26 -7.56 -28.08
C SER A 977 -47.83 -7.18 -28.53
N THR A 978 -47.07 -6.50 -27.68
CA THR A 978 -45.62 -6.33 -27.85
C THR A 978 -44.89 -7.66 -27.61
N SER A 979 -43.79 -7.89 -28.32
CA SER A 979 -43.01 -9.14 -28.20
C SER A 979 -41.57 -8.95 -28.67
N GLY A 980 -40.66 -9.84 -28.25
CA GLY A 980 -39.27 -9.81 -28.71
C GLY A 980 -39.09 -9.98 -30.23
N ASN A 981 -40.07 -10.56 -30.92
CA ASN A 981 -40.06 -10.71 -32.37
C ASN A 981 -40.82 -9.56 -33.04
N TRP A 982 -40.10 -8.65 -33.66
CA TRP A 982 -40.66 -7.51 -34.38
C TRP A 982 -39.90 -7.28 -35.69
N SER A 983 -40.42 -6.41 -36.54
CA SER A 983 -39.70 -5.94 -37.72
C SER A 983 -39.87 -4.44 -37.90
N LEU A 984 -38.84 -3.80 -38.46
CA LEU A 984 -38.83 -2.37 -38.73
C LEU A 984 -38.14 -2.11 -40.06
N ALA A 985 -38.83 -1.44 -40.98
CA ALA A 985 -38.27 -0.93 -42.22
C ALA A 985 -38.14 0.60 -42.13
N LEU A 986 -36.95 1.12 -42.40
CA LEU A 986 -36.66 2.56 -42.45
C LEU A 986 -36.10 2.88 -43.84
N ASP A 987 -36.71 3.83 -44.54
CA ASP A 987 -36.24 4.28 -45.86
C ASP A 987 -35.83 5.74 -45.81
N TYR A 988 -34.66 6.05 -46.35
CA TYR A 988 -34.05 7.37 -46.31
C TYR A 988 -33.80 7.92 -47.72
N ALA A 989 -33.84 9.25 -47.83
CA ALA A 989 -33.35 9.97 -48.99
C ALA A 989 -32.35 11.05 -48.54
N ALA A 990 -31.30 11.23 -49.32
CA ALA A 990 -30.40 12.37 -49.21
C ALA A 990 -30.69 13.36 -50.34
N TYR A 991 -30.66 14.66 -50.02
CA TYR A 991 -30.95 15.75 -50.95
C TYR A 991 -29.74 16.65 -51.13
N ASP A 992 -29.56 17.19 -52.35
CA ASP A 992 -28.57 18.24 -52.61
C ASP A 992 -28.88 19.45 -51.71
N PRO A 993 -27.92 19.93 -50.90
CA PRO A 993 -28.14 21.10 -50.06
C PRO A 993 -28.35 22.40 -50.87
N ASN A 994 -28.03 22.41 -52.16
CA ASN A 994 -28.23 23.54 -53.05
C ASN A 994 -29.56 23.42 -53.82
N PRO A 995 -30.30 24.54 -54.00
CA PRO A 995 -31.48 24.55 -54.87
C PRO A 995 -31.10 24.08 -56.29
N PRO A 996 -31.86 23.15 -56.91
CA PRO A 996 -33.25 22.82 -56.63
C PRO A 996 -33.54 21.67 -55.63
N TYR A 997 -32.63 21.29 -54.73
CA TYR A 997 -32.84 20.24 -53.70
C TYR A 997 -33.29 18.89 -54.29
N SER A 998 -32.54 18.37 -55.26
CA SER A 998 -32.81 17.05 -55.86
C SER A 998 -32.34 15.89 -54.98
N VAL A 999 -32.97 14.72 -55.11
CA VAL A 999 -32.49 13.49 -54.47
C VAL A 999 -31.12 13.14 -55.06
N ILE A 1000 -30.15 12.89 -54.18
CA ILE A 1000 -28.76 12.54 -54.53
C ILE A 1000 -28.33 11.18 -53.97
N GLY A 1001 -29.15 10.58 -53.10
CA GLY A 1001 -29.00 9.19 -52.71
C GLY A 1001 -30.22 8.66 -51.98
N ILE A 1002 -30.28 7.34 -51.90
CA ILE A 1002 -31.40 6.58 -51.38
C ILE A 1002 -30.84 5.43 -50.57
N SER A 1003 -31.39 5.17 -49.40
CA SER A 1003 -31.03 3.97 -48.64
C SER A 1003 -32.24 3.44 -47.90
N GLY A 1004 -32.15 2.19 -47.47
CA GLY A 1004 -33.15 1.62 -46.60
C GLY A 1004 -32.57 0.52 -45.75
N THR A 1005 -33.16 0.32 -44.58
CA THR A 1005 -32.83 -0.74 -43.64
C THR A 1005 -34.06 -1.55 -43.29
N TYR A 1006 -33.85 -2.82 -42.99
CA TYR A 1006 -34.85 -3.74 -42.47
C TYR A 1006 -34.26 -4.51 -41.30
N THR A 1007 -34.81 -4.25 -40.12
CA THR A 1007 -34.43 -4.90 -38.87
C THR A 1007 -35.39 -6.04 -38.57
N GLN A 1008 -34.83 -7.18 -38.21
CA GLN A 1008 -35.55 -8.26 -37.54
C GLN A 1008 -35.19 -8.23 -36.05
N GLY A 1009 -36.19 -7.92 -35.23
CA GLY A 1009 -36.07 -7.82 -33.78
C GLY A 1009 -35.93 -9.18 -33.11
N THR A 1010 -35.09 -9.22 -32.09
CA THR A 1010 -34.87 -10.39 -31.20
C THR A 1010 -35.21 -10.08 -29.74
N GLN A 1011 -35.32 -8.80 -29.37
CA GLN A 1011 -35.65 -8.36 -28.02
C GLN A 1011 -36.52 -7.10 -28.05
N TRP A 1012 -37.50 -7.05 -27.15
CA TRP A 1012 -38.31 -5.86 -26.80
C TRP A 1012 -38.85 -6.06 -25.38
N SER A 1013 -38.03 -5.79 -24.38
CA SER A 1013 -38.32 -6.07 -22.96
C SER A 1013 -37.35 -5.29 -22.07
N ASN A 1014 -37.74 -4.96 -20.83
CA ASN A 1014 -36.88 -4.24 -19.87
C ASN A 1014 -36.35 -2.92 -20.45
N GLU A 1015 -37.24 -2.15 -21.09
CA GLU A 1015 -36.93 -0.85 -21.72
C GLU A 1015 -35.83 -0.92 -22.79
N ARG A 1016 -35.59 -2.12 -23.32
CA ARG A 1016 -34.53 -2.43 -24.29
C ARG A 1016 -35.05 -3.15 -25.52
N LEU A 1017 -34.53 -2.77 -26.68
CA LEU A 1017 -34.76 -3.45 -27.96
C LEU A 1017 -33.44 -3.86 -28.60
N ALA A 1018 -33.46 -4.97 -29.35
CA ALA A 1018 -32.32 -5.43 -30.13
C ALA A 1018 -32.77 -6.21 -31.38
N GLY A 1019 -31.92 -6.28 -32.40
CA GLY A 1019 -32.19 -7.02 -33.63
C GLY A 1019 -31.02 -7.05 -34.61
N THR A 1020 -31.20 -7.77 -35.73
CA THR A 1020 -30.25 -7.80 -36.86
C THR A 1020 -30.81 -6.99 -38.01
N THR A 1021 -29.96 -6.23 -38.70
CA THR A 1021 -30.37 -5.28 -39.73
C THR A 1021 -29.70 -5.59 -41.07
N LEU A 1022 -30.51 -5.62 -42.11
CA LEU A 1022 -30.07 -5.64 -43.51
C LEU A 1022 -30.37 -4.29 -44.13
N GLY A 1023 -29.54 -3.82 -45.04
CA GLY A 1023 -29.77 -2.56 -45.71
C GLY A 1023 -29.23 -2.53 -47.13
N TYR A 1024 -29.59 -1.46 -47.81
CA TYR A 1024 -29.23 -1.20 -49.20
C TYR A 1024 -29.12 0.30 -49.42
N GLY A 1025 -28.46 0.70 -50.50
CA GLY A 1025 -28.57 2.07 -50.97
C GLY A 1025 -27.91 2.35 -52.30
N ALA A 1026 -28.09 3.59 -52.74
CA ALA A 1026 -27.59 4.16 -53.97
C ALA A 1026 -27.08 5.59 -53.72
N ASP A 1027 -25.96 5.91 -54.35
CA ASP A 1027 -25.26 7.17 -54.24
C ASP A 1027 -24.89 7.65 -55.64
N ILE A 1028 -25.38 8.84 -56.01
CA ILE A 1028 -25.09 9.43 -57.32
C ILE A 1028 -24.11 10.62 -57.23
N THR A 1029 -23.67 11.04 -56.05
CA THR A 1029 -22.73 12.16 -55.93
C THR A 1029 -21.29 11.73 -56.17
N ALA A 1030 -20.96 10.47 -55.86
CA ALA A 1030 -19.68 9.85 -56.21
C ALA A 1030 -19.31 10.05 -57.70
N SER A 1031 -18.00 10.07 -58.01
CA SER A 1031 -17.50 10.26 -59.38
C SER A 1031 -18.03 9.21 -60.35
N VAL A 1032 -18.26 7.99 -59.84
CA VAL A 1032 -19.03 6.92 -60.47
C VAL A 1032 -20.18 6.58 -59.53
N PRO A 1033 -21.45 6.70 -59.96
CA PRO A 1033 -22.59 6.30 -59.14
C PRO A 1033 -22.48 4.85 -58.69
N MET A 1034 -22.83 4.59 -57.44
CA MET A 1034 -22.63 3.29 -56.81
C MET A 1034 -23.88 2.84 -56.06
N THR A 1035 -24.02 1.53 -55.91
CA THR A 1035 -25.00 0.91 -55.00
C THR A 1035 -24.29 0.00 -54.02
N TRP A 1036 -24.93 -0.34 -52.91
CA TRP A 1036 -24.33 -1.23 -51.91
C TRP A 1036 -25.37 -2.08 -51.18
N ILE A 1037 -24.87 -3.14 -50.54
CA ILE A 1037 -25.55 -3.86 -49.47
C ILE A 1037 -24.91 -3.47 -48.14
N SER A 1038 -25.71 -3.38 -47.09
CA SER A 1038 -25.22 -3.25 -45.72
C SER A 1038 -25.84 -4.32 -44.81
N VAL A 1039 -25.08 -4.74 -43.80
CA VAL A 1039 -25.53 -5.63 -42.73
C VAL A 1039 -25.04 -5.07 -41.41
N GLY A 1040 -25.85 -5.19 -40.37
CA GLY A 1040 -25.52 -4.66 -39.06
C GLY A 1040 -26.39 -5.22 -37.96
N GLU A 1041 -26.26 -4.60 -36.80
CA GLU A 1041 -26.98 -4.91 -35.58
C GLU A 1041 -27.73 -3.67 -35.12
N THR A 1042 -28.88 -3.87 -34.49
CA THR A 1042 -29.69 -2.81 -33.89
C THR A 1042 -29.76 -3.02 -32.39
N ILE A 1043 -29.54 -1.95 -31.65
CA ILE A 1043 -29.64 -1.90 -30.20
C ILE A 1043 -30.22 -0.55 -29.79
N GLY A 1044 -31.10 -0.55 -28.80
CA GLY A 1044 -31.79 0.68 -28.39
C GLY A 1044 -32.67 0.49 -27.18
N SER A 1045 -33.44 1.53 -26.88
CA SER A 1045 -34.36 1.57 -25.74
C SER A 1045 -35.76 2.00 -26.18
N PHE A 1046 -36.74 1.75 -25.32
CA PHE A 1046 -38.11 2.20 -25.52
C PHE A 1046 -38.72 2.65 -24.18
N ASN A 1047 -39.64 3.60 -24.23
CA ASN A 1047 -40.35 4.10 -23.06
C ASN A 1047 -41.73 3.42 -22.91
N PRO A 1048 -41.96 2.59 -21.88
CA PRO A 1048 -43.26 1.97 -21.61
C PRO A 1048 -44.19 2.81 -20.72
N THR A 1049 -43.70 3.91 -20.15
CA THR A 1049 -44.36 4.58 -19.01
C THR A 1049 -45.32 5.71 -19.39
N ASN A 1050 -45.21 6.24 -20.62
CA ASN A 1050 -46.08 7.30 -21.12
C ASN A 1050 -47.17 6.73 -22.06
N PRO A 1051 -48.37 6.35 -21.56
CA PRO A 1051 -49.41 5.72 -22.37
C PRO A 1051 -50.00 6.63 -23.45
N THR A 1052 -49.71 7.93 -23.41
CA THR A 1052 -50.12 8.89 -24.44
C THR A 1052 -49.09 9.09 -25.55
N ASN A 1053 -47.84 8.67 -25.34
CA ASN A 1053 -46.78 8.76 -26.32
C ASN A 1053 -45.71 7.69 -26.04
N LEU A 1054 -45.95 6.46 -26.52
CA LEU A 1054 -45.02 5.34 -26.40
C LEU A 1054 -43.94 5.46 -27.48
N THR A 1055 -42.69 5.63 -27.08
CA THR A 1055 -41.56 6.00 -27.95
C THR A 1055 -40.44 4.95 -27.92
N TRP A 1056 -39.61 4.95 -28.97
CA TRP A 1056 -38.41 4.12 -29.06
C TRP A 1056 -37.27 4.88 -29.74
N GLN A 1057 -36.04 4.52 -29.40
CA GLN A 1057 -34.81 5.02 -30.02
C GLN A 1057 -33.80 3.88 -30.20
N ALA A 1058 -32.99 3.93 -31.24
CA ALA A 1058 -32.02 2.87 -31.54
C ALA A 1058 -30.82 3.35 -32.35
N VAL A 1059 -29.68 2.68 -32.14
CA VAL A 1059 -28.54 2.70 -33.05
C VAL A 1059 -28.58 1.43 -33.91
N GLN A 1060 -28.43 1.61 -35.22
CA GLN A 1060 -28.09 0.55 -36.17
C GLN A 1060 -26.63 0.76 -36.59
N THR A 1061 -25.78 -0.26 -36.49
CA THR A 1061 -24.36 -0.15 -36.88
C THR A 1061 -23.88 -1.43 -37.57
N GLY A 1062 -22.97 -1.32 -38.53
CA GLY A 1062 -22.45 -2.50 -39.21
C GLY A 1062 -21.52 -2.24 -40.38
N ALA A 1063 -21.42 -3.23 -41.28
CA ALA A 1063 -20.58 -3.21 -42.47
C ALA A 1063 -21.38 -2.93 -43.75
N TRP A 1064 -20.77 -2.28 -44.73
CA TRP A 1064 -21.32 -2.09 -46.08
C TRP A 1064 -20.29 -2.45 -47.16
N ILE A 1065 -20.77 -2.93 -48.30
CA ILE A 1065 -19.95 -3.32 -49.46
C ILE A 1065 -20.65 -2.88 -50.76
N GLU A 1066 -19.91 -2.21 -51.64
CA GLU A 1066 -20.38 -1.83 -52.98
C GLU A 1066 -20.78 -3.07 -53.80
N THR A 1067 -21.81 -2.92 -54.62
CA THR A 1067 -22.48 -4.03 -55.31
C THR A 1067 -21.55 -4.88 -56.18
N ASN A 1068 -20.71 -4.30 -57.02
CA ASN A 1068 -19.77 -5.08 -57.86
C ASN A 1068 -18.70 -5.78 -57.03
N LYS A 1069 -18.18 -5.13 -55.98
CA LYS A 1069 -17.27 -5.78 -55.04
C LYS A 1069 -17.94 -6.94 -54.33
N PHE A 1070 -19.16 -6.76 -53.83
CA PHE A 1070 -19.94 -7.81 -53.22
C PHE A 1070 -20.12 -9.00 -54.16
N LEU A 1071 -20.54 -8.77 -55.41
CA LEU A 1071 -20.72 -9.83 -56.41
C LEU A 1071 -19.40 -10.56 -56.71
N THR A 1072 -18.29 -9.83 -56.80
CA THR A 1072 -16.95 -10.41 -56.99
C THR A 1072 -16.55 -11.28 -55.81
N MET A 1073 -16.78 -10.81 -54.58
CA MET A 1073 -16.49 -11.56 -53.37
C MET A 1073 -17.39 -12.79 -53.22
N ALA A 1074 -18.68 -12.67 -53.50
CA ALA A 1074 -19.64 -13.77 -53.40
C ALA A 1074 -19.34 -14.90 -54.40
N ALA A 1075 -18.73 -14.57 -55.55
CA ALA A 1075 -18.29 -15.53 -56.55
C ALA A 1075 -16.95 -16.23 -56.19
N ASP A 1076 -16.13 -15.63 -55.33
CA ASP A 1076 -14.86 -16.19 -54.88
C ASP A 1076 -15.06 -17.23 -53.77
N THR A 1077 -15.11 -18.49 -54.20
CA THR A 1077 -15.31 -19.68 -53.36
C THR A 1077 -13.99 -20.33 -52.90
N SER A 1078 -12.85 -19.68 -53.14
CA SER A 1078 -11.56 -20.20 -52.68
C SER A 1078 -11.49 -20.22 -51.13
N PRO A 1079 -10.71 -21.14 -50.51
CA PRO A 1079 -10.51 -21.13 -49.06
C PRO A 1079 -9.93 -19.78 -48.58
N GLY A 1080 -10.62 -19.10 -47.67
CA GLY A 1080 -10.26 -17.74 -47.22
C GLY A 1080 -10.56 -16.62 -48.25
N GLY A 1081 -11.23 -16.96 -49.36
CA GLY A 1081 -11.67 -16.04 -50.40
C GLY A 1081 -12.85 -15.17 -49.99
N GLY A 1082 -13.36 -14.39 -50.95
CA GLY A 1082 -14.41 -13.41 -50.74
C GLY A 1082 -15.66 -13.93 -50.04
N GLN A 1083 -16.16 -15.13 -50.39
CA GLN A 1083 -17.38 -15.69 -49.80
C GLN A 1083 -17.23 -15.98 -48.30
N VAL A 1084 -16.03 -16.40 -47.87
CA VAL A 1084 -15.72 -16.64 -46.45
C VAL A 1084 -15.74 -15.32 -45.69
N LYS A 1085 -15.08 -14.28 -46.22
CA LYS A 1085 -15.03 -12.93 -45.62
C LYS A 1085 -16.41 -12.29 -45.49
N LEU A 1086 -17.28 -12.47 -46.49
CA LEU A 1086 -18.67 -12.03 -46.42
C LEU A 1086 -19.42 -12.73 -45.28
N THR A 1087 -19.21 -14.05 -45.13
CA THR A 1087 -19.83 -14.84 -44.07
C THR A 1087 -19.36 -14.40 -42.68
N GLU A 1088 -18.07 -14.09 -42.50
CA GLU A 1088 -17.52 -13.55 -41.24
C GLU A 1088 -18.17 -12.23 -40.82
N LEU A 1089 -18.54 -11.39 -41.81
CA LEU A 1089 -19.27 -10.13 -41.59
C LEU A 1089 -20.79 -10.32 -41.48
N ASN A 1090 -21.28 -11.56 -41.48
CA ASN A 1090 -22.70 -11.95 -41.54
C ASN A 1090 -23.45 -11.45 -42.81
N ILE A 1091 -22.74 -11.21 -43.91
CA ILE A 1091 -23.34 -10.82 -45.18
C ILE A 1091 -23.76 -12.10 -45.94
N PRO A 1092 -25.05 -12.24 -46.31
CA PRO A 1092 -25.50 -13.39 -47.12
C PRO A 1092 -24.72 -13.49 -48.44
N ALA A 1093 -24.04 -14.63 -48.67
CA ALA A 1093 -23.09 -14.75 -49.79
C ALA A 1093 -23.38 -15.93 -50.73
N TYR A 1094 -24.36 -16.79 -50.42
CA TYR A 1094 -24.66 -17.97 -51.22
C TYR A 1094 -25.78 -17.66 -52.22
N ASN A 1095 -25.48 -17.74 -53.52
CA ASN A 1095 -26.49 -17.63 -54.58
C ASN A 1095 -27.53 -18.75 -54.44
N VAL A 1096 -28.80 -18.37 -54.29
CA VAL A 1096 -29.95 -19.29 -54.18
C VAL A 1096 -30.98 -19.11 -55.29
N GLY A 1097 -30.81 -18.12 -56.15
CA GLY A 1097 -31.60 -17.95 -57.36
C GLY A 1097 -31.22 -16.71 -58.14
N GLN A 1098 -31.59 -16.68 -59.41
CA GLN A 1098 -31.22 -15.62 -60.35
C GLN A 1098 -32.29 -15.44 -61.44
N ALA A 1099 -32.44 -14.22 -61.96
CA ALA A 1099 -33.29 -13.91 -63.12
C ALA A 1099 -32.86 -12.61 -63.82
N ASP A 1100 -33.33 -12.40 -65.06
CA ASP A 1100 -33.29 -11.11 -65.72
C ASP A 1100 -34.63 -10.38 -65.52
N LEU A 1101 -34.60 -9.08 -65.22
CA LEU A 1101 -35.78 -8.23 -65.09
C LEU A 1101 -35.78 -7.15 -66.20
N THR A 1102 -36.75 -7.21 -67.11
CA THR A 1102 -36.81 -6.28 -68.25
C THR A 1102 -38.20 -5.66 -68.40
N GLY A 1103 -38.24 -4.41 -68.82
CA GLY A 1103 -39.48 -3.69 -69.05
C GLY A 1103 -39.27 -2.42 -69.84
N SER A 1104 -40.32 -1.97 -70.52
CA SER A 1104 -40.31 -0.72 -71.25
C SER A 1104 -41.64 0.00 -71.17
N ARG A 1105 -41.59 1.31 -71.01
CA ARG A 1105 -42.70 2.23 -71.12
C ARG A 1105 -42.41 3.19 -72.25
N ILE A 1106 -43.16 3.07 -73.34
CA ILE A 1106 -43.01 3.92 -74.52
C ILE A 1106 -44.18 4.89 -74.54
N THR A 1107 -43.88 6.19 -74.56
CA THR A 1107 -44.89 7.23 -74.75
C THR A 1107 -44.57 8.05 -75.99
N THR A 1108 -45.58 8.49 -76.73
CA THR A 1108 -45.42 9.33 -77.93
C THR A 1108 -45.07 10.79 -77.61
N ALA A 1109 -44.79 11.12 -76.34
CA ALA A 1109 -44.70 12.48 -75.82
C ALA A 1109 -43.42 12.70 -74.97
N GLY A 1110 -42.28 12.14 -75.38
CA GLY A 1110 -40.97 12.45 -74.77
C GLY A 1110 -40.81 12.08 -73.29
N ASN A 1111 -41.43 10.97 -72.87
CA ASN A 1111 -41.34 10.36 -71.53
C ASN A 1111 -41.30 8.82 -71.68
N SER A 1112 -40.26 8.30 -72.33
CA SER A 1112 -40.06 6.87 -72.53
C SER A 1112 -38.88 6.37 -71.71
N LEU A 1113 -39.01 5.18 -71.12
CA LEU A 1113 -37.95 4.53 -70.35
C LEU A 1113 -38.00 3.02 -70.61
N SER A 1114 -36.87 2.45 -71.00
CA SER A 1114 -36.66 1.00 -71.10
C SER A 1114 -35.54 0.62 -70.15
N VAL A 1115 -35.74 -0.41 -69.36
CA VAL A 1115 -34.77 -0.90 -68.36
C VAL A 1115 -34.56 -2.39 -68.55
N ASN A 1116 -33.30 -2.80 -68.50
CA ASN A 1116 -32.86 -4.18 -68.49
C ASN A 1116 -31.87 -4.37 -67.33
N MET A 1117 -32.27 -5.18 -66.35
CA MET A 1117 -31.43 -5.65 -65.26
C MET A 1117 -31.11 -7.13 -65.53
N THR A 1118 -29.88 -7.44 -65.90
CA THR A 1118 -29.46 -8.84 -66.14
C THR A 1118 -28.83 -9.45 -64.89
N ASP A 1119 -28.89 -10.77 -64.77
CA ASP A 1119 -28.24 -11.51 -63.68
C ASP A 1119 -28.62 -11.02 -62.27
N VAL A 1120 -29.89 -10.64 -62.07
CA VAL A 1120 -30.42 -10.27 -60.75
C VAL A 1120 -30.35 -11.50 -59.84
N THR A 1121 -29.39 -11.49 -58.93
CA THR A 1121 -29.00 -12.66 -58.13
C THR A 1121 -29.45 -12.48 -56.69
N PHE A 1122 -30.02 -13.53 -56.11
CA PHE A 1122 -30.54 -13.56 -54.75
C PHE A 1122 -29.63 -14.39 -53.86
N PHE A 1123 -29.28 -13.87 -52.68
CA PHE A 1123 -28.29 -14.46 -51.80
C PHE A 1123 -28.87 -14.81 -50.42
N ALA A 1124 -28.43 -15.94 -49.87
CA ALA A 1124 -28.80 -16.44 -48.55
C ALA A 1124 -27.57 -16.62 -47.64
N PRO A 1125 -27.75 -16.68 -46.31
CA PRO A 1125 -26.65 -16.94 -45.34
C PRO A 1125 -26.04 -18.34 -45.45
N SER A 1126 -26.73 -19.29 -46.11
CA SER A 1126 -26.27 -20.65 -46.32
C SER A 1126 -26.74 -21.19 -47.66
N THR A 1127 -26.08 -22.23 -48.17
CA THR A 1127 -26.47 -22.89 -49.43
C THR A 1127 -27.90 -23.43 -49.34
N GLY A 1128 -28.74 -23.06 -50.31
CA GLY A 1128 -30.14 -23.49 -50.35
C GLY A 1128 -31.05 -22.84 -49.29
N GLY A 1129 -30.58 -21.80 -48.59
CA GLY A 1129 -31.39 -21.05 -47.64
C GLY A 1129 -32.43 -20.12 -48.29
N VAL A 1130 -33.21 -19.45 -47.46
CA VAL A 1130 -34.14 -18.39 -47.89
C VAL A 1130 -33.33 -17.13 -48.24
N PRO A 1131 -33.56 -16.51 -49.40
CA PRO A 1131 -32.84 -15.30 -49.79
C PRO A 1131 -33.11 -14.16 -48.81
N LYS A 1132 -32.08 -13.34 -48.57
CA LYS A 1132 -32.10 -12.19 -47.65
C LYS A 1132 -31.69 -10.88 -48.31
N ILE A 1133 -30.88 -10.96 -49.36
CA ILE A 1133 -30.47 -9.82 -50.17
C ILE A 1133 -30.48 -10.21 -51.65
N TRP A 1134 -30.45 -9.20 -52.52
CA TRP A 1134 -30.30 -9.38 -53.95
C TRP A 1134 -29.39 -8.31 -54.54
N ALA A 1135 -28.73 -8.62 -55.65
CA ALA A 1135 -27.82 -7.71 -56.33
C ALA A 1135 -27.71 -8.02 -57.84
N THR A 1136 -27.42 -6.98 -58.62
CA THR A 1136 -26.99 -7.08 -60.03
C THR A 1136 -25.91 -6.03 -60.32
N GLY A 1137 -24.90 -6.46 -61.09
CA GLY A 1137 -23.84 -5.58 -61.60
C GLY A 1137 -24.20 -4.93 -62.93
N THR A 1138 -25.40 -5.12 -63.46
CA THR A 1138 -25.76 -4.65 -64.81
C THR A 1138 -27.20 -4.16 -64.88
N VAL A 1139 -27.35 -2.84 -64.87
CA VAL A 1139 -28.57 -2.12 -65.22
C VAL A 1139 -28.29 -1.28 -66.46
N SER A 1140 -29.07 -1.50 -67.51
CA SER A 1140 -28.92 -0.86 -68.81
C SER A 1140 -30.28 -0.49 -69.39
N GLY A 1141 -30.31 0.32 -70.45
CA GLY A 1141 -31.58 0.77 -71.00
C GLY A 1141 -31.49 1.96 -71.94
N THR A 1142 -32.66 2.50 -72.28
CA THR A 1142 -32.82 3.69 -73.12
C THR A 1142 -33.85 4.64 -72.51
N TYR A 1143 -33.64 5.94 -72.63
CA TYR A 1143 -34.57 6.95 -72.11
C TYR A 1143 -34.81 8.08 -73.11
N ASP A 1144 -36.01 8.66 -73.06
CA ASP A 1144 -36.41 9.91 -73.72
C ASP A 1144 -37.20 10.77 -72.72
N VAL A 1145 -36.61 11.90 -72.33
CA VAL A 1145 -37.16 12.89 -71.39
C VAL A 1145 -37.39 14.27 -72.04
N GLY A 1146 -37.36 14.35 -73.37
CA GLY A 1146 -37.31 15.61 -74.12
C GLY A 1146 -38.55 16.52 -74.05
N ALA A 1147 -39.67 16.07 -73.48
CA ALA A 1147 -40.91 16.85 -73.40
C ALA A 1147 -41.46 16.99 -71.96
N LEU A 1148 -40.68 16.63 -70.95
CA LEU A 1148 -41.13 16.70 -69.56
C LEU A 1148 -41.00 18.11 -68.95
N PRO A 1149 -42.02 18.62 -68.23
CA PRO A 1149 -41.86 19.75 -67.32
C PRO A 1149 -41.18 19.26 -66.03
N GLY A 1150 -39.88 18.96 -66.13
CA GLY A 1150 -39.04 18.41 -65.05
C GLY A 1150 -38.21 17.19 -65.50
N PRO A 1151 -37.10 16.83 -64.84
CA PRO A 1151 -36.15 15.86 -65.39
C PRO A 1151 -36.45 14.36 -65.16
N LEU A 1152 -37.46 13.98 -64.37
CA LEU A 1152 -37.67 12.57 -63.95
C LEU A 1152 -38.58 11.75 -64.89
N PRO A 1153 -38.11 10.63 -65.50
CA PRO A 1153 -38.98 9.68 -66.20
C PRO A 1153 -39.96 8.99 -65.23
N ALA A 1154 -41.11 8.52 -65.72
CA ALA A 1154 -42.03 7.76 -64.87
C ALA A 1154 -41.58 6.29 -64.71
N ALA A 1155 -42.07 5.66 -63.63
CA ALA A 1155 -41.78 4.27 -63.29
C ALA A 1155 -42.11 3.26 -64.42
N VAL A 1156 -41.37 2.16 -64.44
CA VAL A 1156 -41.47 1.06 -65.43
C VAL A 1156 -41.65 -0.26 -64.71
N ASP A 1157 -42.67 -1.02 -65.08
CA ASP A 1157 -42.83 -2.39 -64.62
C ASP A 1157 -41.92 -3.33 -65.41
N LEU A 1158 -41.21 -4.19 -64.67
CA LEU A 1158 -40.26 -5.17 -65.12
C LEU A 1158 -40.83 -6.57 -64.93
N THR A 1159 -40.63 -7.41 -65.94
CA THR A 1159 -41.02 -8.82 -65.94
C THR A 1159 -39.79 -9.70 -65.94
N GLY A 1160 -39.82 -10.75 -65.12
CA GLY A 1160 -38.75 -11.73 -65.00
C GLY A 1160 -38.64 -12.69 -66.19
N SER A 1161 -37.41 -13.08 -66.50
CA SER A 1161 -37.06 -14.09 -67.50
C SER A 1161 -35.72 -14.75 -67.15
N ASN A 1162 -35.28 -15.75 -67.92
CA ASN A 1162 -33.99 -16.44 -67.73
C ASN A 1162 -33.75 -16.94 -66.29
N TYR A 1163 -34.76 -17.56 -65.70
CA TYR A 1163 -34.73 -17.97 -64.30
C TYR A 1163 -33.75 -19.12 -64.02
N THR A 1164 -33.03 -19.00 -62.91
CA THR A 1164 -32.33 -20.09 -62.22
C THR A 1164 -32.85 -20.17 -60.79
N ASN A 1165 -33.46 -21.29 -60.39
CA ASN A 1165 -34.10 -21.47 -59.07
C ASN A 1165 -35.06 -20.33 -58.66
N ALA A 1166 -35.72 -19.72 -59.64
CA ALA A 1166 -36.67 -18.63 -59.44
C ALA A 1166 -37.86 -18.76 -60.41
N SER A 1167 -38.98 -18.11 -60.12
CA SER A 1167 -40.11 -18.02 -61.04
C SER A 1167 -41.04 -16.86 -60.69
N GLY A 1168 -41.77 -16.34 -61.68
CA GLY A 1168 -42.83 -15.36 -61.46
C GLY A 1168 -42.35 -14.01 -60.90
N LEU A 1169 -41.05 -13.70 -60.98
CA LEU A 1169 -40.53 -12.41 -60.51
C LEU A 1169 -41.08 -11.26 -61.34
N SER A 1170 -41.54 -10.22 -60.65
CA SER A 1170 -41.94 -8.93 -61.21
C SER A 1170 -41.45 -7.81 -60.30
N ALA A 1171 -41.12 -6.65 -60.88
CA ALA A 1171 -40.67 -5.49 -60.11
C ALA A 1171 -41.11 -4.19 -60.78
N THR A 1172 -41.15 -3.11 -60.03
CA THR A 1172 -41.30 -1.75 -60.56
C THR A 1172 -40.00 -0.99 -60.32
N PHE A 1173 -39.44 -0.44 -61.40
CA PHE A 1173 -38.29 0.45 -61.39
C PHE A 1173 -38.77 1.90 -61.38
N THR A 1174 -38.48 2.63 -60.32
CA THR A 1174 -38.97 4.00 -60.10
C THR A 1174 -37.80 4.98 -60.07
N PRO A 1175 -37.61 5.81 -61.11
CA PRO A 1175 -36.62 6.87 -61.09
C PRO A 1175 -36.86 7.87 -59.96
N ASN A 1176 -35.82 8.18 -59.20
CA ASN A 1176 -35.85 9.12 -58.08
C ASN A 1176 -34.91 10.31 -58.29
N ALA A 1177 -33.84 10.11 -59.07
CA ALA A 1177 -32.89 11.15 -59.48
C ALA A 1177 -32.54 10.96 -60.95
N TRP A 1178 -32.56 12.04 -61.73
CA TRP A 1178 -32.22 12.01 -63.17
C TRP A 1178 -31.49 13.29 -63.54
N ASP A 1179 -30.18 13.24 -63.60
CA ASP A 1179 -29.30 14.37 -63.86
C ASP A 1179 -28.63 14.20 -65.22
N THR A 1180 -29.26 14.75 -66.25
CA THR A 1180 -28.72 14.79 -67.62
C THR A 1180 -27.56 15.78 -67.78
N THR A 1181 -27.29 16.63 -66.78
CA THR A 1181 -26.18 17.59 -66.82
C THR A 1181 -24.88 16.92 -66.41
N ASN A 1182 -24.92 16.18 -65.30
CA ASN A 1182 -23.78 15.42 -64.80
C ASN A 1182 -23.78 13.95 -65.24
N ASN A 1183 -24.73 13.55 -66.09
CA ASN A 1183 -24.86 12.22 -66.68
C ASN A 1183 -25.06 11.10 -65.64
N LYS A 1184 -25.94 11.32 -64.66
CA LYS A 1184 -26.14 10.43 -63.50
C LYS A 1184 -27.61 10.16 -63.24
N TRP A 1185 -27.94 8.99 -62.71
CA TRP A 1185 -29.31 8.65 -62.32
C TRP A 1185 -29.36 7.73 -61.10
N GLY A 1186 -30.48 7.79 -60.38
CA GLY A 1186 -30.79 6.93 -59.25
C GLY A 1186 -32.28 6.53 -59.26
N ALA A 1187 -32.57 5.32 -58.79
CA ALA A 1187 -33.91 4.73 -58.78
C ALA A 1187 -34.10 3.78 -57.60
N THR A 1188 -35.36 3.50 -57.27
CA THR A 1188 -35.78 2.43 -56.37
C THR A 1188 -36.34 1.26 -57.18
N VAL A 1189 -36.11 0.05 -56.69
CA VAL A 1189 -36.63 -1.19 -57.29
C VAL A 1189 -37.44 -1.91 -56.23
N SER A 1190 -38.69 -2.21 -56.49
CA SER A 1190 -39.56 -2.98 -55.58
C SER A 1190 -40.27 -4.07 -56.35
N GLY A 1191 -40.20 -5.30 -55.89
CA GLY A 1191 -40.74 -6.45 -56.59
C GLY A 1191 -41.12 -7.60 -55.68
N ASN A 1192 -41.68 -8.65 -56.28
CA ASN A 1192 -42.05 -9.88 -55.61
C ASN A 1192 -41.96 -11.06 -56.56
N GLY A 1193 -42.00 -12.27 -56.01
CA GLY A 1193 -42.11 -13.51 -56.78
C GLY A 1193 -41.68 -14.72 -55.95
N MET A 1194 -41.11 -15.72 -56.62
CA MET A 1194 -40.64 -16.94 -55.96
C MET A 1194 -39.17 -17.20 -56.25
N VAL A 1195 -38.37 -17.43 -55.21
CA VAL A 1195 -36.95 -17.78 -55.28
C VAL A 1195 -36.69 -18.94 -54.33
N ASN A 1196 -36.03 -19.99 -54.81
CA ASN A 1196 -35.74 -21.20 -54.05
C ASN A 1196 -36.98 -21.76 -53.31
N SER A 1197 -38.13 -21.79 -54.00
CA SER A 1197 -39.43 -22.19 -53.44
C SER A 1197 -39.99 -21.32 -52.31
N ALA A 1198 -39.34 -20.21 -51.96
CA ALA A 1198 -39.88 -19.21 -51.04
C ALA A 1198 -40.59 -18.10 -51.82
N THR A 1199 -41.78 -17.71 -51.37
CA THR A 1199 -42.41 -16.45 -51.80
C THR A 1199 -41.66 -15.30 -51.16
N ILE A 1200 -41.26 -14.33 -51.97
CA ILE A 1200 -40.44 -13.21 -51.53
C ILE A 1200 -41.03 -11.87 -51.94
N ASP A 1201 -40.81 -10.87 -51.11
CA ASP A 1201 -40.85 -9.46 -51.48
C ASP A 1201 -39.43 -8.92 -51.47
N PHE A 1202 -39.02 -8.15 -52.47
CA PHE A 1202 -37.69 -7.56 -52.52
C PHE A 1202 -37.74 -6.08 -52.83
N LYS A 1203 -36.86 -5.33 -52.18
CA LYS A 1203 -36.75 -3.88 -52.34
C LYS A 1203 -35.29 -3.49 -52.38
N GLY A 1204 -34.93 -2.49 -53.18
CA GLY A 1204 -33.56 -2.04 -53.32
C GLY A 1204 -33.43 -0.70 -54.00
N ALA A 1205 -32.19 -0.30 -54.23
CA ALA A 1205 -31.85 0.92 -54.96
C ALA A 1205 -30.95 0.58 -56.16
N ALA A 1206 -31.04 1.41 -57.18
CA ALA A 1206 -30.30 1.31 -58.42
C ALA A 1206 -29.68 2.66 -58.77
N ALA A 1207 -28.47 2.67 -59.31
CA ALA A 1207 -27.80 3.89 -59.77
C ALA A 1207 -26.85 3.59 -60.91
N GLY A 1208 -26.57 4.60 -61.73
CA GLY A 1208 -25.66 4.47 -62.85
C GLY A 1208 -25.46 5.78 -63.61
N THR A 1209 -24.85 5.67 -64.79
CA THR A 1209 -24.59 6.81 -65.67
C THR A 1209 -25.57 6.88 -66.83
N LEU A 1210 -25.76 8.10 -67.33
CA LEU A 1210 -26.50 8.37 -68.56
C LEU A 1210 -25.50 8.66 -69.68
N SER A 1211 -25.88 8.36 -70.91
CA SER A 1211 -25.20 8.90 -72.09
C SER A 1211 -26.22 9.48 -73.05
N GLY A 1212 -25.93 10.64 -73.63
CA GLY A 1212 -26.90 11.43 -74.42
C GLY A 1212 -27.42 12.65 -73.66
N GLY A 1213 -28.33 13.40 -74.29
CA GLY A 1213 -28.96 14.59 -73.70
C GLY A 1213 -30.36 14.27 -73.19
N SER A 1214 -31.38 14.82 -73.83
CA SER A 1214 -32.78 14.46 -73.51
C SER A 1214 -33.21 13.09 -74.07
N LEU A 1215 -32.45 12.53 -75.00
CA LEU A 1215 -32.60 11.16 -75.54
C LEU A 1215 -31.25 10.47 -75.38
N GLY A 1216 -31.26 9.25 -74.83
CA GLY A 1216 -30.02 8.59 -74.47
C GLY A 1216 -30.14 7.16 -74.00
N THR A 1217 -29.04 6.64 -73.47
CA THR A 1217 -28.94 5.30 -72.89
C THR A 1217 -28.56 5.34 -71.42
N ILE A 1218 -29.01 4.31 -70.70
CA ILE A 1218 -28.58 4.00 -69.34
C ILE A 1218 -27.41 3.04 -69.46
N THR A 1219 -26.26 3.41 -68.89
CA THR A 1219 -25.03 2.60 -68.92
C THR A 1219 -24.37 2.53 -67.54
N GLY A 1220 -23.59 1.48 -67.32
CA GLY A 1220 -22.79 1.31 -66.08
C GLY A 1220 -23.62 1.29 -64.80
N GLY A 1221 -24.89 0.86 -64.87
CA GLY A 1221 -25.77 0.83 -63.72
C GLY A 1221 -25.61 -0.44 -62.89
N THR A 1222 -25.81 -0.31 -61.58
CA THR A 1222 -25.87 -1.41 -60.61
C THR A 1222 -27.14 -1.30 -59.79
N ALA A 1223 -27.57 -2.40 -59.17
CA ALA A 1223 -28.67 -2.38 -58.22
C ALA A 1223 -28.49 -3.43 -57.13
N ALA A 1224 -28.90 -3.09 -55.92
CA ALA A 1224 -28.85 -4.00 -54.78
C ALA A 1224 -29.97 -3.71 -53.79
N GLY A 1225 -30.34 -4.72 -53.02
CA GLY A 1225 -31.45 -4.63 -52.10
C GLY A 1225 -31.61 -5.79 -51.14
N ILE A 1226 -32.66 -5.72 -50.34
CA ILE A 1226 -33.05 -6.69 -49.34
C ILE A 1226 -34.23 -7.54 -49.82
N VAL A 1227 -34.39 -8.72 -49.21
CA VAL A 1227 -35.43 -9.70 -49.50
C VAL A 1227 -36.11 -10.11 -48.20
N LYS A 1228 -37.45 -10.13 -48.22
CA LYS A 1228 -38.32 -10.50 -47.10
C LYS A 1228 -38.99 -11.84 -47.37
#